data_AF-A0A174P9T3-F1
#
_entry.id   AF-A0A174P9T3-F1
#
_cell.length_a   1.000
_cell.length_b   1.000
_cell.length_c   1.000
_cell.angle_alpha   90.00
_cell.angle_beta   90.00
_cell.angle_gamma   90.00
#
_symmetry.space_group_name_H-M   'P 1'
#
loop_
_entity.id
_entity.type
_entity.pdbx_description
1 polymer ?
#
loop_
_entity_poly.entity_id
_entity_poly.type
_entity_poly.pdbx_seq_one_letter_code
_entity_poly.pdbx_strand_id
1 'polypeptide(L)'
;MSKYKDKIKNLPRVTLDVISEVCRDMLPSEYRNHPWDLPYADKNFAKIFNQEDQLNGYAAAYTNWHKGKLRIAFDNTPTDTFVGEIAVIDWACGQGLATIFLHEYLEEKGYNCRIKEVILVEPSEIALDRAKFNIEAIDNKIKISTVNKKLDEVIDFDIKLFERRKVIHLFSNIFDIKGISLKHISENLLANLTKDNYVLCVSPYYQHVENRYNTLLQYFQRPLVWQFRDSQSQKNVLGYTYNILSLKLLADKSEQIIKYDFFPASQFRACFALECVKPMVEDYATHTYFDVYAPYELGASISDDVEPIFAVLNNIVSRGLPTKPSLKVENILSEKLSCSEASTLYGGFRFNSLLNHADELKLKEYARTKCIGEDLRINQLLYTPIAIARVQKVFVEALISHRLNLQKDEWNVLVEECDVPFAKLAVEDFKEMFNHLTALSQDFDNMRIPHINLHVISSKVYKDSPLLEEDAIFDPTEEIRNTTFDLVIRYSSTPKTKDCNFTEYQVGNDSFYCVFPATERYAERYIYTTDGLEYNSLVNDDKKPVDNTVKHLRYFLQLLFRKEDFRPGQLPILSRALQNKSVIGLLPTGGGKSLTYQLAAFLQPGISLVIDPLVSLMKDQYDGLINAGIDCCTYINSQVADTRAEREYDMEHSKCLFVFMSPERLCIHGFRQRLRNMQDLHVYFAYGVIDEVHCVSEWGHDFRFSYLHLGRNLYQYVLPKQSSGHAHISLFGLTATASFDVLACS
;
A
#
# COMPACT_ATOMS: atom_id res chain seq x y z
N MET A 1 21.62 -33.68 10.64
CA MET A 1 20.52 -34.64 10.40
C MET A 1 20.33 -35.77 11.41
N SER A 2 21.37 -36.46 11.94
CA SER A 2 21.13 -37.70 12.72
C SER A 2 20.20 -37.51 13.92
N LYS A 3 20.48 -36.58 14.85
CA LYS A 3 19.70 -36.46 16.11
C LYS A 3 18.20 -36.18 15.93
N TYR A 4 17.80 -35.33 14.97
CA TYR A 4 16.38 -35.08 14.68
C TYR A 4 15.72 -36.34 14.08
N LYS A 5 16.33 -36.92 13.04
CA LYS A 5 15.79 -38.11 12.37
C LYS A 5 15.70 -39.30 13.33
N ASP A 6 16.67 -39.44 14.24
CA ASP A 6 16.70 -40.49 15.27
C ASP A 6 15.54 -40.31 16.27
N LYS A 7 15.23 -39.08 16.68
CA LYS A 7 14.05 -38.82 17.52
C LYS A 7 12.74 -39.16 16.79
N ILE A 8 12.58 -38.72 15.54
CA ILE A 8 11.36 -38.96 14.75
C ILE A 8 11.13 -40.46 14.48
N LYS A 9 12.18 -41.22 14.13
CA LYS A 9 12.08 -42.68 13.87
C LYS A 9 11.61 -43.50 15.07
N ASN A 10 11.88 -43.02 16.28
CA ASN A 10 11.49 -43.71 17.52
C ASN A 10 10.06 -43.39 17.95
N LEU A 11 9.33 -42.56 17.21
CA LEU A 11 7.96 -42.19 17.55
C LEU A 11 6.96 -43.18 16.96
N PRO A 12 5.89 -43.53 17.70
CA PRO A 12 4.90 -44.49 17.23
C PRO A 12 4.05 -43.95 16.08
N ARG A 13 3.91 -42.63 16.00
CA ARG A 13 3.20 -41.90 14.93
C ARG A 13 3.86 -40.54 14.75
N VAL A 14 4.10 -40.17 13.50
CA VAL A 14 4.62 -38.85 13.15
C VAL A 14 3.45 -37.93 12.83
N THR A 15 3.30 -36.86 13.61
CA THR A 15 2.36 -35.77 13.34
C THR A 15 3.09 -34.43 13.42
N LEU A 16 2.50 -33.36 12.91
CA LEU A 16 3.01 -32.00 13.00
C LEU A 16 3.19 -31.53 14.44
N ASP A 17 2.25 -31.86 15.33
CA ASP A 17 2.35 -31.46 16.74
C ASP A 17 3.58 -32.11 17.39
N VAL A 18 3.78 -33.40 17.10
CA VAL A 18 4.94 -34.17 17.57
C VAL A 18 6.25 -33.63 16.96
N ILE A 19 6.26 -33.30 15.66
CA ILE A 19 7.41 -32.66 15.01
C ILE A 19 7.72 -31.31 15.70
N SER A 20 6.70 -30.50 15.98
CA SER A 20 6.86 -29.19 16.64
C SER A 20 7.45 -29.34 18.05
N GLU A 21 6.98 -30.33 18.82
CA GLU A 21 7.50 -30.65 20.14
C GLU A 21 8.96 -31.13 20.09
N VAL A 22 9.29 -32.07 19.19
CA VAL A 22 10.67 -32.54 18.99
C VAL A 22 11.60 -31.39 18.65
N CYS A 23 11.19 -30.51 17.74
CA CYS A 23 11.93 -29.32 17.36
C CYS A 23 12.12 -28.36 18.56
N ARG A 24 11.06 -28.13 19.34
CA ARG A 24 11.11 -27.27 20.55
C ARG A 24 12.09 -27.81 21.59
N ASP A 25 12.09 -29.12 21.84
CA ASP A 25 13.02 -29.77 22.78
C ASP A 25 14.48 -29.69 22.34
N MET A 26 14.71 -29.60 21.03
CA MET A 26 16.03 -29.45 20.45
C MET A 26 16.57 -28.02 20.50
N LEU A 27 15.72 -27.03 20.83
CA LEU A 27 16.17 -25.65 21.02
C LEU A 27 16.91 -25.47 22.37
N PRO A 28 17.83 -24.48 22.45
CA PRO A 28 18.39 -24.04 23.72
C PRO A 28 17.29 -23.71 24.73
N SER A 29 17.53 -23.98 26.02
CA SER A 29 16.50 -23.92 27.07
C SER A 29 15.82 -22.56 27.17
N GLU A 30 16.54 -21.48 26.89
CA GLU A 30 15.99 -20.12 26.87
C GLU A 30 14.89 -19.97 25.80
N TYR A 31 15.12 -20.43 24.57
CA TYR A 31 14.18 -20.26 23.45
C TYR A 31 13.01 -21.25 23.42
N ARG A 32 12.95 -22.26 24.31
CA ARG A 32 11.88 -23.28 24.24
C ARG A 32 10.48 -22.71 24.44
N ASN A 33 10.36 -21.69 25.30
CA ASN A 33 9.08 -21.04 25.59
C ASN A 33 8.76 -19.88 24.63
N HIS A 34 9.77 -19.40 23.90
CA HIS A 34 9.68 -18.29 22.96
C HIS A 34 10.54 -18.58 21.72
N PRO A 35 10.20 -19.64 20.95
CA PRO A 35 11.01 -20.09 19.80
C PRO A 35 11.11 -19.06 18.67
N TRP A 36 10.19 -18.08 18.64
CA TRP A 36 10.20 -16.95 17.71
C TRP A 36 11.29 -15.90 18.03
N ASP A 37 11.84 -15.89 19.24
CA ASP A 37 12.91 -14.97 19.66
C ASP A 37 14.31 -15.50 19.34
N LEU A 38 14.41 -16.68 18.72
CA LEU A 38 15.67 -17.23 18.26
C LEU A 38 16.37 -16.17 17.38
N PRO A 39 17.62 -15.79 17.65
CA PRO A 39 18.32 -14.75 16.89
C PRO A 39 18.65 -15.27 15.49
N TYR A 40 17.71 -15.12 14.58
CA TYR A 40 18.01 -15.21 13.16
C TYR A 40 18.82 -13.96 12.81
N ALA A 41 19.96 -14.13 12.12
CA ALA A 41 20.82 -13.01 11.72
C ALA A 41 20.11 -11.95 10.84
N ASP A 42 18.87 -12.20 10.41
CA ASP A 42 17.99 -11.26 9.73
C ASP A 42 16.52 -11.65 10.02
N LYS A 43 15.66 -10.69 10.39
CA LYS A 43 14.25 -10.93 10.80
C LYS A 43 13.26 -10.90 9.63
N ASN A 44 13.74 -10.58 8.42
CA ASN A 44 12.91 -10.58 7.23
C ASN A 44 12.79 -12.01 6.68
N PHE A 45 11.56 -12.56 6.67
CA PHE A 45 11.19 -13.95 6.34
C PHE A 45 11.53 -14.43 4.91
N ALA A 46 12.41 -13.75 4.18
CA ALA A 46 12.91 -14.13 2.85
C ALA A 46 14.14 -15.07 2.90
N LYS A 47 14.51 -15.59 4.08
CA LYS A 47 15.75 -16.37 4.26
C LYS A 47 15.53 -17.86 3.99
N ILE A 48 16.33 -18.40 3.08
CA ILE A 48 16.48 -19.85 2.87
C ILE A 48 17.19 -20.42 4.10
N PHE A 49 16.49 -21.25 4.89
CA PHE A 49 17.06 -21.84 6.10
C PHE A 49 18.00 -23.00 5.75
N ASN A 50 19.28 -22.83 6.07
CA ASN A 50 20.34 -23.78 5.75
C ASN A 50 21.00 -24.37 7.01
N GLN A 51 20.34 -24.27 8.16
CA GLN A 51 20.83 -24.81 9.43
C GLN A 51 19.69 -25.49 10.21
N GLU A 52 20.02 -26.58 10.90
CA GLU A 52 19.04 -27.41 11.62
C GLU A 52 18.32 -26.64 12.74
N ASP A 53 19.02 -25.77 13.47
CA ASP A 53 18.43 -24.98 14.55
C ASP A 53 17.42 -23.95 14.03
N GLN A 54 17.64 -23.42 12.81
CA GLN A 54 16.69 -22.53 12.16
C GLN A 54 15.40 -23.27 11.79
N LEU A 55 15.54 -24.47 11.23
CA LEU A 55 14.42 -25.35 10.91
C LEU A 55 13.64 -25.76 12.18
N ASN A 56 14.36 -26.06 13.27
CA ASN A 56 13.75 -26.38 14.57
C ASN A 56 12.99 -25.18 15.14
N GLY A 57 13.61 -23.98 15.10
CA GLY A 57 12.99 -22.74 15.57
C GLY A 57 11.71 -22.43 14.82
N TYR A 58 11.73 -22.54 13.49
CA TYR A 58 10.55 -22.30 12.66
C TYR A 58 9.42 -23.28 12.96
N ALA A 59 9.70 -24.59 12.99
CA ALA A 59 8.68 -25.61 13.29
C ALA A 59 8.12 -25.48 14.73
N ALA A 60 8.96 -25.13 15.70
CA ALA A 60 8.54 -24.92 17.09
C ALA A 60 7.64 -23.68 17.25
N ALA A 61 7.85 -22.64 16.44
CA ALA A 61 7.14 -21.37 16.50
C ALA A 61 5.84 -21.33 15.68
N TYR A 62 5.85 -21.86 14.45
CA TYR A 62 4.80 -21.53 13.46
C TYR A 62 3.94 -22.71 13.01
N THR A 63 4.13 -23.92 13.56
CA THR A 63 3.33 -25.11 13.19
C THR A 63 1.83 -24.89 13.42
N ASN A 64 1.43 -24.37 14.58
CA ASN A 64 0.02 -24.13 14.89
C ASN A 64 -0.62 -23.11 13.93
N TRP A 65 0.14 -22.10 13.51
CA TRP A 65 -0.31 -21.11 12.54
C TRP A 65 -0.49 -21.75 11.16
N HIS A 66 0.43 -22.62 10.72
CA HIS A 66 0.28 -23.36 9.46
C HIS A 66 -0.97 -24.25 9.48
N LYS A 67 -1.14 -25.05 10.54
CA LYS A 67 -2.30 -25.95 10.70
C LYS A 67 -3.61 -25.17 10.66
N GLY A 68 -3.71 -24.08 11.42
CA GLY A 68 -4.92 -23.27 11.49
C GLY A 68 -5.34 -22.72 10.11
N LYS A 69 -4.38 -22.13 9.39
CA LYS A 69 -4.61 -21.58 8.05
C LYS A 69 -5.00 -22.63 7.01
N LEU A 70 -4.23 -23.72 6.96
CA LEU A 70 -4.49 -24.82 6.02
C LEU A 70 -5.83 -25.49 6.33
N ARG A 71 -6.19 -25.63 7.61
CA ARG A 71 -7.48 -26.21 8.01
C ARG A 71 -8.63 -25.42 7.40
N ILE A 72 -8.61 -24.09 7.53
CA ILE A 72 -9.66 -23.22 6.99
C ILE A 72 -9.75 -23.37 5.47
N ALA A 73 -8.60 -23.40 4.78
CA ALA A 73 -8.56 -23.63 3.34
C ALA A 73 -9.12 -25.01 2.95
N PHE A 74 -8.77 -26.07 3.67
CA PHE A 74 -9.21 -27.43 3.39
C PHE A 74 -10.69 -27.66 3.72
N ASP A 75 -11.19 -27.12 4.83
CA ASP A 75 -12.60 -27.22 5.23
C ASP A 75 -13.54 -26.55 4.21
N ASN A 76 -13.07 -25.53 3.50
CA ASN A 76 -13.82 -24.84 2.45
C ASN A 76 -13.55 -25.38 1.05
N THR A 77 -12.59 -26.29 0.88
CA THR A 77 -12.28 -26.93 -0.40
C THR A 77 -13.39 -27.94 -0.77
N PRO A 78 -13.85 -28.00 -2.03
CA PRO A 78 -14.91 -28.92 -2.43
C PRO A 78 -14.58 -30.37 -2.07
N THR A 79 -15.54 -31.10 -1.49
CA THR A 79 -15.27 -32.43 -0.94
C THR A 79 -14.89 -33.46 -2.00
N ASP A 80 -15.28 -33.26 -3.26
CA ASP A 80 -14.86 -34.08 -4.41
C ASP A 80 -13.35 -34.05 -4.62
N THR A 81 -12.65 -33.03 -4.13
CA THR A 81 -11.18 -32.93 -4.12
C THR A 81 -10.56 -34.11 -3.39
N PHE A 82 -11.13 -34.51 -2.26
CA PHE A 82 -10.58 -35.49 -1.33
C PHE A 82 -11.18 -36.89 -1.52
N VAL A 83 -11.27 -37.34 -2.78
CA VAL A 83 -11.78 -38.68 -3.14
C VAL A 83 -10.80 -39.40 -4.08
N GLY A 84 -10.48 -40.66 -3.81
CA GLY A 84 -9.63 -41.48 -4.67
C GLY A 84 -8.15 -41.21 -4.48
N GLU A 85 -7.41 -41.00 -5.57
CA GLU A 85 -5.96 -40.75 -5.54
C GLU A 85 -5.64 -39.32 -5.98
N ILE A 86 -4.75 -38.66 -5.23
CA ILE A 86 -4.30 -37.30 -5.52
C ILE A 86 -2.78 -37.24 -5.63
N ALA A 87 -2.31 -36.22 -6.35
CA ALA A 87 -0.92 -35.79 -6.35
C ALA A 87 -0.81 -34.40 -5.69
N VAL A 88 0.30 -34.14 -5.04
CA VAL A 88 0.57 -32.86 -4.36
C VAL A 88 1.82 -32.23 -4.94
N ILE A 89 1.77 -30.92 -5.18
CA ILE A 89 2.95 -30.10 -5.44
C ILE A 89 3.03 -29.10 -4.30
N ASP A 90 4.04 -29.26 -3.45
CA ASP A 90 4.28 -28.42 -2.26
C ASP A 90 5.35 -27.39 -2.62
N TRP A 91 4.91 -26.15 -2.85
CA TRP A 91 5.75 -25.06 -3.34
C TRP A 91 6.44 -24.36 -2.18
N ALA A 92 7.78 -24.20 -2.27
CA ALA A 92 8.67 -23.82 -1.17
C ALA A 92 8.30 -24.55 0.13
N CYS A 93 8.29 -25.88 0.04
CA CYS A 93 7.73 -26.77 1.05
C CYS A 93 8.41 -26.67 2.43
N GLY A 94 9.60 -26.06 2.50
CA GLY A 94 10.41 -26.01 3.72
C GLY A 94 10.65 -27.42 4.25
N GLN A 95 9.99 -27.76 5.35
CA GLN A 95 10.09 -29.07 6.02
C GLN A 95 8.91 -30.01 5.72
N GLY A 96 8.13 -29.71 4.67
CA GLY A 96 6.97 -30.50 4.23
C GLY A 96 5.72 -30.31 5.09
N LEU A 97 5.64 -29.24 5.89
CA LEU A 97 4.59 -29.06 6.90
C LEU A 97 3.18 -29.10 6.29
N ALA A 98 3.00 -28.48 5.11
CA ALA A 98 1.69 -28.43 4.46
C ALA A 98 1.24 -29.81 3.97
N THR A 99 2.13 -30.56 3.32
CA THR A 99 1.85 -31.94 2.89
C THR A 99 1.56 -32.87 4.08
N ILE A 100 2.34 -32.76 5.17
CA ILE A 100 2.12 -33.56 6.39
C ILE A 100 0.72 -33.27 6.96
N PHE A 101 0.35 -31.99 7.05
CA PHE A 101 -0.98 -31.63 7.56
C PHE A 101 -2.11 -32.10 6.67
N LEU A 102 -1.93 -32.06 5.34
CA LEU A 102 -2.94 -32.59 4.42
C LEU A 102 -3.17 -34.08 4.68
N HIS A 103 -2.12 -34.87 4.91
CA HIS A 103 -2.26 -36.28 5.27
C HIS A 103 -3.07 -36.45 6.58
N GLU A 104 -2.70 -35.72 7.64
CA GLU A 104 -3.44 -35.74 8.91
C GLU A 104 -4.90 -35.34 8.75
N TYR A 105 -5.17 -34.29 7.97
CA TYR A 105 -6.51 -33.78 7.71
C TYR A 105 -7.39 -34.83 7.03
N LEU A 106 -6.85 -35.54 6.04
CA LEU A 106 -7.55 -36.62 5.34
C LEU A 106 -7.92 -37.77 6.28
N GLU A 107 -7.00 -38.19 7.14
CA GLU A 107 -7.24 -39.23 8.14
C GLU A 107 -8.29 -38.81 9.17
N GLU A 108 -8.16 -37.58 9.70
CA GLU A 108 -9.06 -37.05 10.72
C GLU A 108 -10.50 -36.91 10.23
N LYS A 109 -10.69 -36.43 8.99
CA LYS A 109 -12.02 -36.27 8.39
C LYS A 109 -12.58 -37.59 7.84
N GLY A 110 -11.80 -38.66 7.84
CA GLY A 110 -12.20 -39.96 7.29
C GLY A 110 -12.42 -39.95 5.78
N TYR A 111 -11.71 -39.09 5.05
CA TYR A 111 -11.83 -39.05 3.58
C TYR A 111 -11.22 -40.32 2.97
N ASN A 112 -11.93 -40.91 1.99
CA ASN A 112 -11.38 -42.00 1.18
C ASN A 112 -10.46 -41.44 0.08
N CYS A 113 -9.36 -40.81 0.50
CA CYS A 113 -8.37 -40.15 -0.34
C CYS A 113 -6.98 -40.66 0.02
N ARG A 114 -6.12 -40.89 -0.97
CA ARG A 114 -4.71 -41.24 -0.76
C ARG A 114 -3.81 -40.31 -1.55
N ILE A 115 -2.82 -39.75 -0.87
CA ILE A 115 -1.71 -39.05 -1.52
C ILE A 115 -0.83 -40.12 -2.16
N LYS A 116 -0.65 -40.07 -3.48
CA LYS A 116 0.16 -41.07 -4.23
C LYS A 116 1.52 -40.56 -4.62
N GLU A 117 1.59 -39.28 -4.97
CA GLU A 117 2.78 -38.65 -5.48
C GLU A 117 2.89 -37.25 -4.91
N VAL A 118 4.08 -36.87 -4.47
CA VAL A 118 4.39 -35.54 -3.95
C VAL A 118 5.62 -35.02 -4.68
N ILE A 119 5.53 -33.80 -5.21
CA ILE A 119 6.67 -33.03 -5.69
C ILE A 119 6.97 -31.94 -4.66
N LEU A 120 8.16 -31.98 -4.08
CA LEU A 120 8.64 -31.02 -3.09
C LEU A 120 9.57 -30.02 -3.77
N VAL A 121 9.19 -28.75 -3.82
CA VAL A 121 10.02 -27.67 -4.37
C VAL A 121 10.60 -26.87 -3.20
N GLU A 122 11.91 -26.76 -3.10
CA GLU A 122 12.59 -25.99 -2.04
C GLU A 122 14.06 -25.74 -2.39
N PRO A 123 14.57 -24.49 -2.38
CA PRO A 123 15.98 -24.22 -2.63
C PRO A 123 16.92 -24.66 -1.49
N SER A 124 16.46 -24.81 -0.24
CA SER A 124 17.27 -25.38 0.85
C SER A 124 17.36 -26.90 0.76
N GLU A 125 18.57 -27.42 0.49
CA GLU A 125 18.83 -28.87 0.46
C GLU A 125 18.51 -29.54 1.82
N ILE A 126 18.87 -28.90 2.94
CA ILE A 126 18.64 -29.46 4.28
C ILE A 126 17.15 -29.50 4.63
N ALA A 127 16.40 -28.46 4.24
CA ALA A 127 14.95 -28.43 4.46
C ALA A 127 14.24 -29.48 3.60
N LEU A 128 14.61 -29.58 2.32
CA LEU A 128 14.09 -30.56 1.37
C LEU A 128 14.36 -32.01 1.80
N ASP A 129 15.58 -32.31 2.25
CA ASP A 129 15.94 -33.63 2.80
C ASP A 129 15.16 -33.97 4.08
N ARG A 130 14.79 -32.95 4.87
CA ARG A 130 13.97 -33.13 6.06
C ARG A 130 12.50 -33.32 5.71
N ALA A 131 11.98 -32.57 4.74
CA ALA A 131 10.62 -32.72 4.21
C ALA A 131 10.39 -34.12 3.66
N LYS A 132 11.30 -34.61 2.80
CA LYS A 132 11.27 -35.97 2.27
C LYS A 132 11.24 -37.01 3.39
N PHE A 133 12.16 -36.91 4.34
CA PHE A 133 12.23 -37.83 5.47
C PHE A 133 10.95 -37.84 6.32
N ASN A 134 10.39 -36.67 6.62
CA ASN A 134 9.16 -36.56 7.42
C ASN A 134 7.98 -37.23 6.70
N ILE A 135 7.82 -37.01 5.40
CA ILE A 135 6.72 -37.59 4.60
C ILE A 135 6.88 -39.11 4.48
N GLU A 136 8.10 -39.62 4.25
CA GLU A 136 8.38 -41.06 4.24
C GLU A 136 8.07 -41.73 5.58
N ALA A 137 8.25 -41.00 6.70
CA ALA A 137 7.96 -41.50 8.03
C ALA A 137 6.45 -41.58 8.35
N ILE A 138 5.61 -40.84 7.61
CA ILE A 138 4.15 -40.85 7.78
C ILE A 138 3.51 -41.89 6.87
N ASP A 139 3.88 -41.93 5.59
CA ASP A 139 3.49 -42.98 4.66
C ASP A 139 4.59 -43.26 3.63
N ASN A 140 5.25 -44.41 3.78
CA ASN A 140 6.33 -44.85 2.91
C ASN A 140 5.88 -45.29 1.51
N LYS A 141 4.56 -45.31 1.23
CA LYS A 141 3.99 -45.63 -0.09
C LYS A 141 3.84 -44.39 -0.97
N ILE A 142 4.02 -43.20 -0.41
CA ILE A 142 4.00 -41.95 -1.19
C ILE A 142 5.27 -41.88 -2.04
N LYS A 143 5.10 -41.71 -3.36
CA LYS A 143 6.23 -41.45 -4.27
C LYS A 143 6.64 -39.99 -4.13
N ILE A 144 7.88 -39.73 -3.73
CA ILE A 144 8.38 -38.36 -3.52
C ILE A 144 9.44 -38.02 -4.57
N SER A 145 9.22 -36.90 -5.25
CA SER A 145 10.18 -36.24 -6.12
C SER A 145 10.59 -34.89 -5.52
N THR A 146 11.85 -34.50 -5.68
CA THR A 146 12.42 -33.29 -5.07
C THR A 146 12.98 -32.36 -6.15
N VAL A 147 12.66 -31.08 -6.07
CA VAL A 147 13.13 -30.02 -6.96
C VAL A 147 13.88 -28.99 -6.13
N ASN A 148 15.21 -29.05 -6.15
CA ASN A 148 16.06 -28.12 -5.42
C ASN A 148 16.34 -26.86 -6.23
N LYS A 149 15.35 -25.99 -6.33
CA LYS A 149 15.39 -24.74 -7.10
C LYS A 149 14.63 -23.64 -6.38
N LYS A 150 14.93 -22.38 -6.66
CA LYS A 150 14.04 -21.28 -6.30
C LYS A 150 12.76 -21.36 -7.14
N LEU A 151 11.67 -20.77 -6.65
CA LEU A 151 10.37 -20.79 -7.33
C LEU A 151 10.45 -20.23 -8.77
N ASP A 152 11.18 -19.13 -8.97
CA ASP A 152 11.33 -18.48 -10.27
C ASP A 152 12.25 -19.27 -11.25
N GLU A 153 12.92 -20.32 -10.77
CA GLU A 153 13.80 -21.19 -11.58
C GLU A 153 13.12 -22.52 -11.95
N VAL A 154 11.95 -22.82 -11.38
CA VAL A 154 11.19 -24.04 -11.67
C VAL A 154 10.64 -23.97 -13.09
N ILE A 155 10.81 -25.03 -13.87
CA ILE A 155 10.24 -25.16 -15.21
C ILE A 155 9.19 -26.27 -15.25
N ASP A 156 8.33 -26.25 -16.27
CA ASP A 156 7.26 -27.24 -16.47
C ASP A 156 7.71 -28.70 -16.30
N PHE A 157 8.92 -29.04 -16.75
CA PHE A 157 9.45 -30.40 -16.66
C PHE A 157 9.69 -30.87 -15.21
N ASP A 158 10.08 -29.96 -14.31
CA ASP A 158 10.38 -30.28 -12.91
C ASP A 158 9.12 -30.72 -12.15
N ILE A 159 7.96 -30.22 -12.55
CA ILE A 159 6.68 -30.38 -11.86
C ILE A 159 5.67 -31.24 -12.62
N LYS A 160 6.07 -31.83 -13.75
CA LYS A 160 5.16 -32.57 -14.62
C LYS A 160 4.76 -33.91 -14.02
N LEU A 161 3.46 -34.12 -13.83
CA LEU A 161 2.89 -35.39 -13.41
C LEU A 161 2.39 -36.17 -14.63
N PHE A 162 2.69 -37.47 -14.71
CA PHE A 162 2.33 -38.30 -15.87
C PHE A 162 0.98 -38.99 -15.71
N GLU A 163 0.64 -39.41 -14.51
CA GLU A 163 -0.63 -40.08 -14.24
C GLU A 163 -1.77 -39.08 -14.06
N ARG A 164 -2.96 -39.42 -14.55
CA ARG A 164 -4.14 -38.55 -14.49
C ARG A 164 -4.78 -38.63 -13.10
N ARG A 165 -4.25 -37.85 -12.16
CA ARG A 165 -4.76 -37.65 -10.79
C ARG A 165 -5.16 -36.19 -10.60
N LYS A 166 -6.05 -35.91 -9.65
CA LYS A 166 -6.26 -34.52 -9.19
C LYS A 166 -4.97 -34.01 -8.56
N VAL A 167 -4.62 -32.76 -8.85
CA VAL A 167 -3.39 -32.13 -8.38
C VAL A 167 -3.74 -31.06 -7.37
N ILE A 168 -3.15 -31.13 -6.17
CA ILE A 168 -3.24 -30.08 -5.16
C ILE A 168 -1.93 -29.32 -5.15
N HIS A 169 -1.97 -28.03 -5.49
CA HIS A 169 -0.86 -27.11 -5.34
C HIS A 169 -0.98 -26.42 -3.99
N LEU A 170 0.00 -26.65 -3.11
CA LEU A 170 0.07 -26.02 -1.79
C LEU A 170 1.06 -24.85 -1.87
N PHE A 171 0.56 -23.63 -1.66
CA PHE A 171 1.36 -22.41 -1.51
C PHE A 171 1.18 -21.90 -0.08
N SER A 172 2.00 -22.39 0.85
CA SER A 172 1.96 -22.00 2.26
C SER A 172 3.07 -21.01 2.59
N ASN A 173 2.71 -19.77 2.96
CA ASN A 173 3.65 -18.67 3.21
C ASN A 173 4.58 -18.42 2.03
N ILE A 174 4.00 -18.34 0.83
CA ILE A 174 4.72 -18.06 -0.41
C ILE A 174 4.48 -16.64 -0.87
N PHE A 175 3.23 -16.16 -0.77
CA PHE A 175 2.85 -14.87 -1.32
C PHE A 175 3.25 -13.69 -0.42
N ASP A 176 3.72 -13.95 0.80
CA ASP A 176 4.38 -13.00 1.71
C ASP A 176 5.89 -12.84 1.42
N ILE A 177 6.46 -13.63 0.51
CA ILE A 177 7.86 -13.52 0.10
C ILE A 177 7.99 -12.56 -1.09
N LYS A 178 8.91 -11.60 -0.98
CA LYS A 178 9.24 -10.65 -2.05
C LYS A 178 10.02 -11.32 -3.18
N GLY A 179 9.82 -10.85 -4.41
CA GLY A 179 10.61 -11.23 -5.59
C GLY A 179 10.05 -12.40 -6.41
N ILE A 180 9.06 -13.13 -5.92
CA ILE A 180 8.42 -14.23 -6.66
C ILE A 180 7.57 -13.67 -7.79
N SER A 181 7.74 -14.19 -9.00
CA SER A 181 6.92 -13.83 -10.15
C SER A 181 5.59 -14.58 -10.17
N LEU A 182 4.51 -13.82 -10.10
CA LEU A 182 3.14 -14.33 -10.25
C LEU A 182 2.86 -14.80 -11.68
N LYS A 183 3.47 -14.14 -12.68
CA LYS A 183 3.45 -14.62 -14.06
C LYS A 183 3.99 -16.04 -14.15
N HIS A 184 5.21 -16.26 -13.64
CA HIS A 184 5.88 -17.56 -13.69
C HIS A 184 5.11 -18.64 -12.93
N ILE A 185 4.52 -18.31 -11.78
CA ILE A 185 3.62 -19.22 -11.06
C ILE A 185 2.43 -19.60 -11.96
N SER A 186 1.77 -18.62 -12.59
CA SER A 186 0.60 -18.88 -13.43
C SER A 186 0.94 -19.76 -14.65
N GLU A 187 2.12 -19.58 -15.22
CA GLU A 187 2.62 -20.38 -16.35
C GLU A 187 2.93 -21.82 -15.92
N ASN A 188 3.57 -22.02 -14.76
CA ASN A 188 3.83 -23.35 -14.21
C ASN A 188 2.56 -24.17 -13.96
N LEU A 189 1.43 -23.52 -13.64
CA LEU A 189 0.15 -24.21 -13.50
C LEU A 189 -0.31 -24.88 -14.82
N LEU A 190 0.17 -24.41 -15.98
CA LEU A 190 -0.11 -25.01 -17.28
C LEU A 190 0.46 -26.43 -17.41
N ALA A 191 1.56 -26.74 -16.72
CA ALA A 191 2.27 -28.02 -16.83
C ALA A 191 1.37 -29.24 -16.52
N ASN A 192 0.36 -29.05 -15.67
CA ASN A 192 -0.57 -30.10 -15.23
C ASN A 192 -2.04 -29.81 -15.57
N LEU A 193 -2.32 -28.89 -16.49
CA LEU A 193 -3.69 -28.53 -16.89
C LEU A 193 -4.51 -29.66 -17.53
N THR A 194 -3.90 -30.79 -17.91
CA THR A 194 -4.65 -31.99 -18.36
C THR A 194 -5.39 -32.71 -17.22
N LYS A 195 -5.28 -32.17 -16.00
CA LYS A 195 -5.81 -32.69 -14.74
C LYS A 195 -6.61 -31.58 -14.07
N ASP A 196 -7.50 -31.94 -13.14
CA ASP A 196 -8.11 -30.94 -12.27
C ASP A 196 -7.05 -30.46 -11.27
N ASN A 197 -6.83 -29.15 -11.22
CA ASN A 197 -5.85 -28.52 -10.33
C ASN A 197 -6.57 -27.71 -9.26
N TYR A 198 -6.18 -27.92 -8.00
CA TYR A 198 -6.67 -27.18 -6.85
C TYR A 198 -5.50 -26.38 -6.29
N VAL A 199 -5.57 -25.06 -6.42
CA VAL A 199 -4.51 -24.14 -5.98
C VAL A 199 -4.94 -23.57 -4.64
N LEU A 200 -4.18 -23.88 -3.59
CA LEU A 200 -4.49 -23.50 -2.21
C LEU A 200 -3.37 -22.59 -1.70
N CYS A 201 -3.64 -21.29 -1.65
CA CYS A 201 -2.72 -20.28 -1.17
C CYS A 201 -3.11 -19.85 0.25
N VAL A 202 -2.18 -20.00 1.20
CA VAL A 202 -2.39 -19.57 2.58
C VAL A 202 -1.17 -18.79 3.06
N SER A 203 -1.38 -17.62 3.66
CA SER A 203 -0.31 -16.77 4.22
C SER A 203 -0.81 -16.15 5.53
N PRO A 204 0.05 -15.62 6.42
CA PRO A 204 -0.40 -14.70 7.46
C PRO A 204 -1.09 -13.49 6.82
N TYR A 205 -1.88 -12.76 7.61
CA TYR A 205 -2.48 -11.55 7.09
C TYR A 205 -1.40 -10.47 6.91
N TYR A 206 -1.17 -10.06 5.66
CA TYR A 206 -0.46 -8.84 5.31
C TYR A 206 -1.18 -8.17 4.14
N GLN A 207 -1.24 -6.83 4.13
CA GLN A 207 -1.93 -6.10 3.06
C GLN A 207 -1.28 -6.35 1.68
N HIS A 208 0.05 -6.45 1.61
CA HIS A 208 0.72 -6.74 0.33
C HIS A 208 0.38 -8.13 -0.22
N VAL A 209 0.07 -9.11 0.65
CA VAL A 209 -0.39 -10.44 0.20
C VAL A 209 -1.77 -10.34 -0.46
N GLU A 210 -2.69 -9.54 0.10
CA GLU A 210 -4.00 -9.29 -0.52
C GLU A 210 -3.84 -8.66 -1.90
N ASN A 211 -2.90 -7.74 -2.06
CA ASN A 211 -2.56 -7.16 -3.37
C ASN A 211 -2.01 -8.23 -4.33
N ARG A 212 -1.10 -9.10 -3.87
CA ARG A 212 -0.55 -10.19 -4.68
C ARG A 212 -1.61 -11.22 -5.08
N TYR A 213 -2.58 -11.53 -4.21
CA TYR A 213 -3.72 -12.37 -4.55
C TYR A 213 -4.64 -11.71 -5.59
N ASN A 214 -4.92 -10.41 -5.46
CA ASN A 214 -5.66 -9.67 -6.48
C ASN A 214 -4.93 -9.70 -7.83
N THR A 215 -3.61 -9.52 -7.84
CA THR A 215 -2.79 -9.62 -9.07
C THR A 215 -2.79 -11.04 -9.63
N LEU A 216 -2.62 -12.07 -8.81
CA LEU A 216 -2.66 -13.47 -9.24
C LEU A 216 -4.00 -13.79 -9.94
N LEU A 217 -5.11 -13.28 -9.40
CA LEU A 217 -6.44 -13.49 -9.97
C LEU A 217 -6.63 -12.89 -11.37
N GLN A 218 -5.79 -11.93 -11.78
CA GLN A 218 -5.82 -11.38 -13.13
C GLN A 218 -5.28 -12.36 -14.19
N TYR A 219 -4.51 -13.37 -13.78
CA TYR A 219 -4.03 -14.43 -14.68
C TYR A 219 -5.07 -15.50 -14.97
N PHE A 220 -6.31 -15.37 -14.49
CA PHE A 220 -7.35 -16.37 -14.71
C PHE A 220 -8.60 -15.78 -15.37
N GLN A 221 -9.12 -16.48 -16.39
CA GLN A 221 -10.42 -16.13 -16.97
C GLN A 221 -11.54 -16.31 -15.95
N ARG A 222 -12.48 -15.36 -15.96
CA ARG A 222 -13.62 -15.33 -15.05
C ARG A 222 -14.93 -15.64 -15.78
N PRO A 223 -15.91 -16.29 -15.13
CA PRO A 223 -15.87 -16.79 -13.75
C PRO A 223 -15.06 -18.10 -13.61
N LEU A 224 -14.43 -18.30 -12.44
CA LEU A 224 -13.83 -19.58 -12.07
C LEU A 224 -14.92 -20.57 -11.64
N VAL A 225 -14.70 -21.88 -11.86
CA VAL A 225 -15.65 -22.93 -11.43
C VAL A 225 -15.83 -22.96 -9.91
N TRP A 226 -14.76 -22.66 -9.18
CA TRP A 226 -14.77 -22.50 -7.73
C TRP A 226 -13.63 -21.57 -7.32
N GLN A 227 -13.95 -20.68 -6.40
CA GLN A 227 -13.00 -19.83 -5.69
C GLN A 227 -13.47 -19.70 -4.25
N PHE A 228 -12.53 -19.75 -3.32
CA PHE A 228 -12.73 -19.36 -1.93
C PHE A 228 -11.71 -18.29 -1.56
N ARG A 229 -12.17 -17.23 -0.91
CA ARG A 229 -11.33 -16.17 -0.36
C ARG A 229 -11.81 -15.88 1.05
N ASP A 230 -10.87 -15.80 1.98
CA ASP A 230 -11.14 -15.39 3.34
C ASP A 230 -9.90 -14.77 3.97
N SER A 231 -10.10 -13.89 4.94
CA SER A 231 -9.00 -13.24 5.65
C SER A 231 -9.38 -12.95 7.10
N GLN A 232 -8.39 -12.99 7.99
CA GLN A 232 -8.53 -12.60 9.38
C GLN A 232 -7.29 -11.82 9.79
N SER A 233 -7.45 -10.51 9.95
CA SER A 233 -6.37 -9.62 10.38
C SER A 233 -6.23 -9.57 11.91
N GLN A 234 -7.25 -9.96 12.69
CA GLN A 234 -7.26 -9.80 14.14
C GLN A 234 -6.69 -11.03 14.86
N LYS A 235 -5.43 -10.93 15.31
CA LYS A 235 -4.70 -12.02 15.96
C LYS A 235 -5.36 -12.54 17.24
N ASN A 236 -6.08 -11.69 17.97
CA ASN A 236 -6.78 -12.04 19.20
C ASN A 236 -8.02 -12.93 18.99
N VAL A 237 -8.49 -13.10 17.75
CA VAL A 237 -9.65 -13.96 17.45
C VAL A 237 -9.26 -15.44 17.43
N LEU A 238 -8.16 -15.78 16.77
CA LEU A 238 -7.71 -17.18 16.57
C LEU A 238 -6.32 -17.49 17.15
N GLY A 239 -5.61 -16.49 17.66
CA GLY A 239 -4.19 -16.59 18.06
C GLY A 239 -3.20 -16.43 16.89
N TYR A 240 -3.71 -16.29 15.67
CA TYR A 240 -2.96 -16.07 14.43
C TYR A 240 -3.81 -15.28 13.43
N THR A 241 -3.17 -14.77 12.38
CA THR A 241 -3.83 -14.05 11.28
C THR A 241 -3.69 -14.84 9.97
N TYR A 242 -4.53 -14.56 8.98
CA TYR A 242 -4.45 -15.23 7.69
C TYR A 242 -5.01 -14.46 6.50
N ASN A 243 -4.45 -14.76 5.32
CA ASN A 243 -5.01 -14.49 4.00
C ASN A 243 -5.09 -15.82 3.22
N ILE A 244 -6.29 -16.17 2.76
CA ILE A 244 -6.55 -17.41 2.02
C ILE A 244 -7.11 -17.07 0.65
N LEU A 245 -6.50 -17.64 -0.39
CA LEU A 245 -7.04 -17.70 -1.73
C LEU A 245 -6.95 -19.14 -2.22
N SER A 246 -8.09 -19.76 -2.48
CA SER A 246 -8.17 -21.09 -3.04
C SER A 246 -9.00 -21.09 -4.32
N LEU A 247 -8.56 -21.84 -5.33
CA LEU A 247 -9.26 -21.92 -6.61
C LEU A 247 -9.14 -23.30 -7.26
N LYS A 248 -10.09 -23.60 -8.15
CA LYS A 248 -10.12 -24.83 -8.97
C LYS A 248 -9.97 -24.48 -10.43
N LEU A 249 -9.04 -25.15 -11.11
CA LEU A 249 -8.86 -25.13 -12.57
C LEU A 249 -9.26 -26.51 -13.12
N LEU A 250 -10.00 -26.51 -14.21
CA LEU A 250 -10.54 -27.73 -14.80
C LEU A 250 -9.53 -28.39 -15.72
N ALA A 251 -9.57 -29.72 -15.77
CA ALA A 251 -8.78 -30.48 -16.73
C ALA A 251 -9.09 -30.07 -18.18
N ASP A 252 -8.04 -30.03 -19.01
CA ASP A 252 -8.07 -29.81 -20.46
C ASP A 252 -8.66 -28.43 -20.87
N LYS A 253 -8.52 -27.42 -20.00
CA LYS A 253 -9.07 -26.06 -20.16
C LYS A 253 -8.00 -24.96 -20.10
N SER A 254 -7.10 -24.95 -21.09
CA SER A 254 -5.98 -23.99 -21.13
C SER A 254 -6.37 -22.53 -21.27
N GLU A 255 -7.56 -22.25 -21.81
CA GLU A 255 -8.10 -20.90 -21.88
C GLU A 255 -8.32 -20.28 -20.50
N GLN A 256 -8.45 -21.08 -19.43
CA GLN A 256 -8.68 -20.59 -18.07
C GLN A 256 -7.52 -19.78 -17.50
N ILE A 257 -6.31 -19.95 -18.02
CA ILE A 257 -5.13 -19.16 -17.65
C ILE A 257 -4.88 -18.14 -18.76
N ILE A 258 -4.95 -16.86 -18.41
CA ILE A 258 -4.65 -15.75 -19.30
C ILE A 258 -3.14 -15.63 -19.42
N LYS A 259 -2.63 -15.81 -20.64
CA LYS A 259 -1.22 -15.59 -20.95
C LYS A 259 -1.03 -14.12 -21.30
N TYR A 260 -0.28 -13.43 -20.46
CA TYR A 260 0.20 -12.09 -20.77
C TYR A 260 1.57 -12.20 -21.43
N ASP A 261 1.76 -11.48 -22.53
CA ASP A 261 3.09 -11.35 -23.14
C ASP A 261 4.09 -10.73 -22.15
N PHE A 262 3.59 -9.88 -21.24
CA PHE A 262 4.37 -9.24 -20.16
C PHE A 262 3.67 -9.41 -18.81
N PHE A 263 2.98 -8.39 -18.29
CA PHE A 263 2.31 -8.43 -16.98
C PHE A 263 0.90 -7.79 -17.03
N PRO A 264 -0.04 -8.22 -16.18
CA PRO A 264 -1.33 -7.57 -16.01
C PRO A 264 -1.16 -6.16 -15.44
N ALA A 265 -2.17 -5.32 -15.61
CA ALA A 265 -2.13 -3.96 -15.09
C ALA A 265 -2.12 -3.92 -13.56
N SER A 266 -1.38 -2.97 -13.01
CA SER A 266 -1.53 -2.54 -11.62
C SER A 266 -2.48 -1.36 -11.57
N GLN A 267 -3.55 -1.45 -10.78
CA GLN A 267 -4.53 -0.38 -10.67
C GLN A 267 -4.23 0.51 -9.46
N PHE A 268 -4.31 1.82 -9.69
CA PHE A 268 -4.11 2.84 -8.66
C PHE A 268 -5.27 3.83 -8.64
N ARG A 269 -5.28 4.68 -7.61
CA ARG A 269 -6.23 5.77 -7.47
C ARG A 269 -5.55 7.13 -7.31
N ALA A 270 -5.80 8.05 -8.24
CA ALA A 270 -5.35 9.44 -8.18
C ALA A 270 -6.22 10.29 -9.10
N CYS A 271 -6.61 11.48 -8.65
CA CYS A 271 -7.44 12.39 -9.44
C CYS A 271 -7.33 13.83 -8.92
N PHE A 272 -6.97 14.76 -9.80
CA PHE A 272 -7.09 16.19 -9.52
C PHE A 272 -8.32 16.76 -10.20
N ALA A 273 -8.92 17.75 -9.57
CA ALA A 273 -10.01 18.55 -10.14
C ALA A 273 -9.74 20.04 -9.87
N LEU A 274 -9.89 20.86 -10.91
CA LEU A 274 -9.87 22.31 -10.75
C LEU A 274 -11.04 22.74 -9.86
N GLU A 275 -10.82 23.77 -9.05
CA GLU A 275 -11.80 24.27 -8.08
C GLU A 275 -13.06 24.78 -8.78
N CYS A 276 -12.94 25.36 -9.98
CA CYS A 276 -14.07 25.79 -10.79
C CYS A 276 -14.83 24.63 -11.47
N VAL A 277 -14.16 23.49 -11.74
CA VAL A 277 -14.75 22.32 -12.43
C VAL A 277 -15.33 21.31 -11.45
N LYS A 278 -14.73 21.13 -10.27
CA LYS A 278 -15.15 20.14 -9.27
C LYS A 278 -16.66 20.18 -8.95
N PRO A 279 -17.31 21.35 -8.76
CA PRO A 279 -18.75 21.41 -8.48
C PRO A 279 -19.66 20.99 -9.64
N MET A 280 -19.13 20.95 -10.86
CA MET A 280 -19.91 20.68 -12.08
C MET A 280 -20.01 19.19 -12.39
N VAL A 281 -19.09 18.37 -11.89
CA VAL A 281 -19.04 16.93 -12.14
C VAL A 281 -19.70 16.18 -10.99
N GLU A 282 -20.76 15.44 -11.29
CA GLU A 282 -21.58 14.75 -10.28
C GLU A 282 -20.84 13.62 -9.55
N ASP A 283 -20.05 12.82 -10.30
CA ASP A 283 -19.34 11.67 -9.73
C ASP A 283 -17.91 11.52 -10.31
N TYR A 284 -16.93 11.84 -9.48
CA TYR A 284 -15.52 11.60 -9.78
C TYR A 284 -15.06 10.20 -9.44
N ALA A 285 -15.80 9.40 -8.67
CA ALA A 285 -15.34 8.10 -8.17
C ALA A 285 -14.83 7.22 -9.32
N THR A 286 -15.50 7.28 -10.47
CA THR A 286 -15.13 6.53 -11.67
C THR A 286 -13.87 7.03 -12.39
N HIS A 287 -13.52 8.31 -12.24
CA HIS A 287 -12.31 8.91 -12.81
C HIS A 287 -11.06 8.66 -11.96
N THR A 288 -11.26 8.24 -10.70
CA THR A 288 -10.15 8.05 -9.77
C THR A 288 -9.30 6.84 -10.08
N TYR A 289 -9.88 5.80 -10.68
CA TYR A 289 -9.21 4.54 -10.98
C TYR A 289 -8.48 4.60 -12.32
N PHE A 290 -7.25 4.10 -12.35
CA PHE A 290 -6.47 3.98 -13.57
C PHE A 290 -5.55 2.77 -13.52
N ASP A 291 -5.36 2.16 -14.68
CA ASP A 291 -4.54 0.99 -14.89
C ASP A 291 -3.16 1.44 -15.40
N VAL A 292 -2.11 0.88 -14.79
CA VAL A 292 -0.71 1.08 -15.17
C VAL A 292 -0.16 -0.26 -15.64
N TYR A 293 0.22 -0.32 -16.91
CA TYR A 293 0.93 -1.45 -17.49
C TYR A 293 2.43 -1.17 -17.44
N ALA A 294 3.20 -2.11 -16.88
CA ALA A 294 4.65 -2.03 -16.77
C ALA A 294 5.28 -3.36 -17.22
N PRO A 295 6.54 -3.34 -17.69
CA PRO A 295 7.28 -4.55 -18.08
C PRO A 295 7.74 -5.41 -16.87
N TYR A 296 7.20 -5.14 -15.67
CA TYR A 296 7.43 -5.88 -14.43
C TYR A 296 6.20 -5.78 -13.52
N GLU A 297 6.15 -6.60 -12.46
CA GLU A 297 5.03 -6.63 -11.51
C GLU A 297 5.04 -5.42 -10.55
N LEU A 298 4.53 -4.28 -11.01
CA LEU A 298 4.52 -3.03 -10.25
C LEU A 298 3.75 -3.16 -8.91
N GLY A 299 2.49 -3.60 -8.91
CA GLY A 299 1.66 -3.68 -7.71
C GLY A 299 2.10 -4.73 -6.67
N ALA A 300 2.82 -5.77 -7.10
CA ALA A 300 3.31 -6.85 -6.23
C ALA A 300 4.71 -6.57 -5.66
N SER A 301 5.41 -5.54 -6.18
CA SER A 301 6.77 -5.17 -5.81
C SER A 301 6.87 -3.95 -4.88
N ILE A 302 5.77 -3.21 -4.68
CA ILE A 302 5.72 -2.10 -3.72
C ILE A 302 5.93 -2.68 -2.31
N SER A 303 7.12 -2.43 -1.77
CA SER A 303 7.61 -2.94 -0.51
C SER A 303 6.83 -2.41 0.69
N ASP A 304 6.68 -3.20 1.75
CA ASP A 304 6.18 -2.73 3.06
C ASP A 304 7.05 -1.64 3.72
N ASP A 305 8.23 -1.36 3.17
CA ASP A 305 9.19 -0.40 3.71
C ASP A 305 9.62 0.63 2.66
N VAL A 306 8.67 1.48 2.30
CA VAL A 306 8.88 2.61 1.39
C VAL A 306 9.77 3.66 2.06
N GLU A 307 10.66 4.31 1.32
CA GLU A 307 11.42 5.46 1.85
C GLU A 307 10.44 6.57 2.32
N PRO A 308 10.63 7.14 3.53
CA PRO A 308 9.70 8.10 4.12
C PRO A 308 9.31 9.28 3.22
N ILE A 309 10.27 9.77 2.43
CA ILE A 309 10.05 10.89 1.51
C ILE A 309 9.05 10.54 0.39
N PHE A 310 9.14 9.34 -0.19
CA PHE A 310 8.23 8.88 -1.25
C PHE A 310 6.85 8.53 -0.69
N ALA A 311 6.79 8.02 0.54
CA ALA A 311 5.54 7.79 1.24
C ALA A 311 4.74 9.09 1.43
N VAL A 312 5.40 10.17 1.89
CA VAL A 312 4.76 11.49 2.01
C VAL A 312 4.30 12.03 0.65
N LEU A 313 5.13 11.94 -0.39
CA LEU A 313 4.76 12.38 -1.74
C LEU A 313 3.52 11.63 -2.26
N ASN A 314 3.50 10.31 -2.14
CA ASN A 314 2.34 9.50 -2.51
C ASN A 314 1.08 9.96 -1.78
N ASN A 315 1.18 10.12 -0.46
CA ASN A 315 0.04 10.47 0.39
C ASN A 315 -0.50 11.86 0.06
N ILE A 316 0.37 12.82 -0.35
CA ILE A 316 -0.05 14.14 -0.83
C ILE A 316 -0.75 14.05 -2.19
N VAL A 317 -0.19 13.31 -3.16
CA VAL A 317 -0.79 13.16 -4.50
C VAL A 317 -2.17 12.49 -4.44
N SER A 318 -2.34 11.52 -3.53
CA SER A 318 -3.57 10.71 -3.40
C SER A 318 -4.50 11.13 -2.24
N ARG A 319 -4.24 12.27 -1.60
CA ARG A 319 -4.95 12.76 -0.38
C ARG A 319 -6.46 12.96 -0.53
N GLY A 320 -6.93 13.11 -1.76
CA GLY A 320 -8.31 13.39 -2.12
C GLY A 320 -8.65 12.73 -3.45
N LEU A 321 -9.84 12.14 -3.56
CA LEU A 321 -10.29 11.50 -4.80
C LEU A 321 -11.64 12.09 -5.26
N PRO A 322 -11.66 13.33 -5.78
CA PRO A 322 -10.51 14.10 -6.25
C PRO A 322 -9.99 15.13 -5.23
N THR A 323 -8.71 15.47 -5.36
CA THR A 323 -8.07 16.59 -4.65
C THR A 323 -7.84 17.78 -5.57
N LYS A 324 -7.43 18.91 -4.98
CA LYS A 324 -7.05 20.11 -5.75
C LYS A 324 -5.62 19.94 -6.27
N PRO A 325 -5.28 20.37 -7.49
CA PRO A 325 -3.89 20.39 -7.94
C PRO A 325 -3.09 21.48 -7.21
N SER A 326 -1.82 21.71 -7.53
CA SER A 326 -1.06 22.83 -6.94
C SER A 326 -1.61 24.19 -7.38
N LEU A 327 -1.21 25.27 -6.68
CA LEU A 327 -1.53 26.63 -7.13
C LEU A 327 -0.92 26.95 -8.50
N LYS A 328 0.27 26.42 -8.79
CA LYS A 328 0.92 26.59 -10.09
C LYS A 328 0.06 26.02 -11.21
N VAL A 329 -0.39 24.76 -11.05
CA VAL A 329 -1.25 24.10 -12.04
C VAL A 329 -2.61 24.81 -12.16
N GLU A 330 -3.23 25.20 -11.04
CA GLU A 330 -4.48 25.97 -11.06
C GLU A 330 -4.36 27.28 -11.83
N ASN A 331 -3.33 28.08 -11.53
CA ASN A 331 -3.12 29.38 -12.18
C ASN A 331 -2.88 29.22 -13.69
N ILE A 332 -2.01 28.29 -14.08
CA ILE A 332 -1.68 28.08 -15.50
C ILE A 332 -2.93 27.61 -16.27
N LEU A 333 -3.68 26.64 -15.74
CA LEU A 333 -4.88 26.16 -16.42
C LEU A 333 -5.99 27.23 -16.42
N SER A 334 -6.13 27.99 -15.35
CA SER A 334 -7.06 29.13 -15.26
C SER A 334 -6.80 30.17 -16.36
N GLU A 335 -5.54 30.56 -16.53
CA GLU A 335 -5.12 31.55 -17.52
C GLU A 335 -5.24 30.99 -18.95
N LYS A 336 -4.56 29.87 -19.22
CA LYS A 336 -4.44 29.30 -20.57
C LYS A 336 -5.76 28.80 -21.12
N LEU A 337 -6.67 28.30 -20.27
CA LEU A 337 -7.98 27.81 -20.67
C LEU A 337 -9.11 28.81 -20.35
N SER A 338 -8.79 29.97 -19.77
CA SER A 338 -9.76 31.02 -19.43
C SER A 338 -10.98 30.47 -18.68
N CYS A 339 -10.76 29.69 -17.62
CA CYS A 339 -11.84 29.00 -16.89
C CYS A 339 -12.11 29.55 -15.49
N SER A 340 -11.18 30.29 -14.90
CA SER A 340 -11.36 30.90 -13.59
C SER A 340 -10.53 32.16 -13.40
N GLU A 341 -10.94 32.98 -12.44
CA GLU A 341 -10.19 34.12 -11.95
C GLU A 341 -9.74 33.87 -10.50
N ALA A 342 -8.44 34.04 -10.24
CA ALA A 342 -7.87 33.89 -8.91
C ALA A 342 -8.25 35.10 -8.03
N SER A 343 -8.64 34.82 -6.78
CA SER A 343 -8.92 35.87 -5.79
C SER A 343 -8.41 35.45 -4.41
N THR A 344 -8.04 36.43 -3.60
CA THR A 344 -7.76 36.21 -2.17
C THR A 344 -8.93 36.70 -1.34
N LEU A 345 -9.47 35.83 -0.48
CA LEU A 345 -10.46 36.21 0.52
C LEU A 345 -10.07 35.67 1.90
N TYR A 346 -9.98 36.56 2.89
CA TYR A 346 -9.57 36.24 4.27
C TYR A 346 -8.25 35.47 4.38
N GLY A 347 -7.25 35.85 3.56
CA GLY A 347 -5.92 35.22 3.52
C GLY A 347 -5.91 33.81 2.94
N GLY A 348 -6.90 33.47 2.11
CA GLY A 348 -6.93 32.22 1.36
C GLY A 348 -7.22 32.42 -0.12
N PHE A 349 -6.58 31.60 -0.95
CA PHE A 349 -6.74 31.58 -2.40
C PHE A 349 -8.03 30.89 -2.81
N ARG A 350 -8.71 31.43 -3.81
CA ARG A 350 -9.92 30.88 -4.44
C ARG A 350 -9.88 31.08 -5.94
N PHE A 351 -10.50 30.17 -6.68
CA PHE A 351 -10.61 30.24 -8.14
C PHE A 351 -12.08 30.31 -8.53
N ASN A 352 -12.55 31.53 -8.82
CA ASN A 352 -13.95 31.76 -9.16
C ASN A 352 -14.19 31.37 -10.62
N SER A 353 -15.22 30.56 -10.87
CA SER A 353 -15.53 30.08 -12.22
C SER A 353 -15.88 31.21 -13.19
N LEU A 354 -15.29 31.17 -14.38
CA LEU A 354 -15.67 31.96 -15.56
C LEU A 354 -16.43 31.12 -16.59
N LEU A 355 -16.70 29.84 -16.29
CA LEU A 355 -17.39 28.91 -17.17
C LEU A 355 -18.86 29.26 -17.29
N ASN A 356 -19.37 29.23 -18.52
CA ASN A 356 -20.79 29.48 -18.80
C ASN A 356 -21.62 28.18 -18.69
N HIS A 357 -22.94 28.31 -18.81
CA HIS A 357 -23.84 27.17 -18.70
C HIS A 357 -23.60 26.07 -19.77
N ALA A 358 -23.17 26.43 -20.98
CA ALA A 358 -22.86 25.45 -22.01
C ALA A 358 -21.59 24.65 -21.69
N ASP A 359 -20.57 25.31 -21.11
CA ASP A 359 -19.36 24.64 -20.62
C ASP A 359 -19.71 23.63 -19.52
N GLU A 360 -20.58 24.02 -18.57
CA GLU A 360 -21.07 23.16 -17.49
C GLU A 360 -21.78 21.90 -18.02
N LEU A 361 -22.67 22.06 -19.01
CA LEU A 361 -23.40 20.95 -19.62
C LEU A 361 -22.44 19.96 -20.31
N LYS A 362 -21.45 20.46 -21.05
CA LYS A 362 -20.44 19.62 -21.69
C LYS A 362 -19.56 18.90 -20.68
N LEU A 363 -19.12 19.58 -19.61
CA LEU A 363 -18.34 18.96 -18.53
C LEU A 363 -19.10 17.80 -17.88
N LYS A 364 -20.39 18.01 -17.57
CA LYS A 364 -21.27 16.96 -17.04
C LYS A 364 -21.39 15.78 -18.01
N GLU A 365 -21.61 16.07 -19.28
CA GLU A 365 -21.72 15.06 -20.31
C GLU A 365 -20.44 14.24 -20.44
N TYR A 366 -19.28 14.88 -20.58
CA TYR A 366 -18.01 14.22 -20.86
C TYR A 366 -17.53 13.41 -19.66
N ALA A 367 -17.72 13.92 -18.45
CA ALA A 367 -17.46 13.17 -17.23
C ALA A 367 -18.37 11.93 -17.12
N ARG A 368 -19.65 12.06 -17.47
CA ARG A 368 -20.60 10.93 -17.41
C ARG A 368 -20.28 9.85 -18.45
N THR A 369 -19.96 10.25 -19.69
CA THR A 369 -19.66 9.31 -20.78
C THR A 369 -18.26 8.72 -20.68
N LYS A 370 -17.33 9.40 -19.99
CA LYS A 370 -15.91 9.02 -19.87
C LYS A 370 -15.19 8.95 -21.21
N CYS A 371 -15.67 9.73 -22.16
CA CYS A 371 -15.09 9.86 -23.48
C CYS A 371 -14.52 11.26 -23.65
N ILE A 372 -13.47 11.36 -24.46
CA ILE A 372 -13.03 12.62 -25.05
C ILE A 372 -14.11 13.06 -26.02
N GLY A 373 -14.66 14.26 -25.81
CA GLY A 373 -15.67 14.83 -26.70
C GLY A 373 -15.06 15.72 -27.78
N GLU A 374 -15.92 16.38 -28.56
CA GLU A 374 -15.50 17.23 -29.67
C GLU A 374 -14.90 18.56 -29.21
N ASP A 375 -15.28 19.06 -28.03
CA ASP A 375 -14.77 20.31 -27.49
C ASP A 375 -13.43 20.12 -26.80
N LEU A 376 -12.35 20.46 -27.52
CA LEU A 376 -10.96 20.30 -27.07
C LEU A 376 -10.64 21.10 -25.80
N ARG A 377 -11.28 22.25 -25.58
CA ARG A 377 -11.07 23.04 -24.36
C ARG A 377 -11.70 22.35 -23.16
N ILE A 378 -12.93 21.85 -23.31
CA ILE A 378 -13.62 21.11 -22.23
C ILE A 378 -12.88 19.82 -21.89
N ASN A 379 -12.33 19.11 -22.88
CA ASN A 379 -11.49 17.93 -22.64
C ASN A 379 -10.29 18.27 -21.76
N GLN A 380 -9.59 19.37 -22.03
CA GLN A 380 -8.44 19.80 -21.23
C GLN A 380 -8.83 20.22 -19.81
N LEU A 381 -9.98 20.90 -19.64
CA LEU A 381 -10.48 21.28 -18.31
C LEU A 381 -10.75 20.07 -17.39
N LEU A 382 -11.22 18.97 -17.98
CA LEU A 382 -11.53 17.75 -17.23
C LEU A 382 -10.31 16.84 -17.10
N TYR A 383 -9.65 16.51 -18.22
CA TYR A 383 -8.70 15.40 -18.28
C TYR A 383 -7.25 15.80 -18.06
N THR A 384 -6.83 17.05 -18.33
CA THR A 384 -5.44 17.49 -18.06
C THR A 384 -5.09 17.39 -16.57
N PRO A 385 -5.90 17.90 -15.61
CA PRO A 385 -5.63 17.72 -14.18
C PRO A 385 -5.58 16.23 -13.77
N ILE A 386 -6.45 15.40 -14.34
CA ILE A 386 -6.48 13.96 -14.08
C ILE A 386 -5.17 13.29 -14.56
N ALA A 387 -4.70 13.66 -15.76
CA ALA A 387 -3.46 13.16 -16.32
C ALA A 387 -2.25 13.53 -15.47
N ILE A 388 -2.18 14.79 -15.00
CA ILE A 388 -1.15 15.27 -14.08
C ILE A 388 -1.10 14.38 -12.82
N ALA A 389 -2.24 14.17 -12.15
CA ALA A 389 -2.29 13.37 -10.92
C ALA A 389 -1.79 11.93 -11.12
N ARG A 390 -2.20 11.30 -12.22
CA ARG A 390 -1.86 9.91 -12.55
C ARG A 390 -0.38 9.76 -12.88
N VAL A 391 0.17 10.66 -13.68
CA VAL A 391 1.60 10.63 -14.02
C VAL A 391 2.46 10.96 -12.80
N GLN A 392 2.06 11.90 -11.95
CA GLN A 392 2.75 12.12 -10.66
C GLN A 392 2.76 10.87 -9.79
N LYS A 393 1.63 10.14 -9.71
CA LYS A 393 1.59 8.85 -9.01
C LYS A 393 2.56 7.84 -9.64
N VAL A 394 2.63 7.74 -10.97
CA VAL A 394 3.59 6.86 -11.67
C VAL A 394 5.05 7.26 -11.40
N PHE A 395 5.38 8.55 -11.33
CA PHE A 395 6.71 9.01 -10.93
C PHE A 395 7.08 8.52 -9.52
N VAL A 396 6.15 8.62 -8.56
CA VAL A 396 6.37 8.10 -7.21
C VAL A 396 6.58 6.58 -7.24
N GLU A 397 5.75 5.84 -7.97
CA GLU A 397 5.90 4.37 -8.06
C GLU A 397 7.20 3.94 -8.74
N ALA A 398 7.66 4.67 -9.75
CA ALA A 398 8.94 4.42 -10.42
C ALA A 398 10.14 4.69 -9.48
N LEU A 399 10.02 5.65 -8.56
CA LEU A 399 11.01 5.90 -7.52
C LEU A 399 11.01 4.82 -6.43
N ILE A 400 9.81 4.45 -5.94
CA ILE A 400 9.63 3.41 -4.92
C ILE A 400 10.15 2.05 -5.41
N SER A 401 9.94 1.74 -6.68
CA SER A 401 10.44 0.51 -7.31
C SER A 401 11.91 0.58 -7.77
N HIS A 402 12.62 1.67 -7.43
CA HIS A 402 14.01 1.93 -7.82
C HIS A 402 14.28 1.86 -9.34
N ARG A 403 13.25 2.20 -10.14
CA ARG A 403 13.35 2.23 -11.60
C ARG A 403 14.02 3.50 -12.10
N LEU A 404 13.92 4.59 -11.33
CA LEU A 404 14.61 5.85 -11.57
C LEU A 404 15.77 6.04 -10.60
N ASN A 405 16.93 6.40 -11.14
CA ASN A 405 18.14 6.64 -10.35
C ASN A 405 18.36 8.13 -10.11
N LEU A 406 18.15 8.58 -8.88
CA LEU A 406 18.35 9.97 -8.45
C LEU A 406 19.82 10.41 -8.38
N GLN A 407 20.78 9.49 -8.49
CA GLN A 407 22.22 9.81 -8.45
C GLN A 407 22.76 10.27 -9.81
N LYS A 408 21.93 10.30 -10.86
CA LYS A 408 22.32 10.85 -12.17
C LYS A 408 22.22 12.38 -12.17
N ASP A 409 23.06 13.03 -12.98
CA ASP A 409 22.97 14.48 -13.19
C ASP A 409 21.74 14.88 -14.02
N GLU A 410 21.36 14.02 -14.97
CA GLU A 410 20.21 14.22 -15.86
C GLU A 410 19.42 12.93 -16.11
N TRP A 411 18.14 13.11 -16.43
CA TRP A 411 17.22 12.09 -16.92
C TRP A 411 16.70 12.48 -18.30
N ASN A 412 16.76 11.55 -19.24
CA ASN A 412 16.01 11.66 -20.49
C ASN A 412 14.62 11.06 -20.28
N VAL A 413 13.58 11.88 -20.38
CA VAL A 413 12.19 11.46 -20.12
C VAL A 413 11.35 11.69 -21.37
N LEU A 414 10.64 10.66 -21.81
CA LEU A 414 9.68 10.74 -22.92
C LEU A 414 8.25 10.57 -22.40
N VAL A 415 7.36 11.47 -22.78
CA VAL A 415 5.92 11.33 -22.53
C VAL A 415 5.15 11.37 -23.84
N GLU A 416 4.41 10.30 -24.13
CA GLU A 416 3.44 10.24 -25.22
C GLU A 416 2.04 10.64 -24.71
N GLU A 417 1.59 11.83 -25.08
CA GLU A 417 0.24 12.33 -24.81
C GLU A 417 -0.69 11.90 -25.95
N CYS A 418 -1.39 10.78 -25.77
CA CYS A 418 -2.29 10.26 -26.80
C CYS A 418 -3.54 11.14 -27.01
N ASP A 419 -3.86 12.01 -26.05
CA ASP A 419 -4.97 12.97 -26.13
C ASP A 419 -4.60 14.36 -25.61
N VAL A 420 -4.95 14.70 -24.36
CA VAL A 420 -4.84 16.06 -23.84
C VAL A 420 -3.38 16.40 -23.48
N PRO A 421 -2.93 17.65 -23.67
CA PRO A 421 -1.63 18.09 -23.19
C PRO A 421 -1.58 18.24 -21.66
N PHE A 422 -0.49 17.77 -21.03
CA PHE A 422 -0.27 17.81 -19.58
C PHE A 422 1.19 17.62 -19.12
N ALA A 423 2.04 16.99 -19.92
CA ALA A 423 3.30 16.37 -19.49
C ALA A 423 4.27 17.35 -18.84
N LYS A 424 4.48 18.50 -19.47
CA LYS A 424 5.34 19.57 -18.96
C LYS A 424 4.89 20.04 -17.57
N LEU A 425 3.61 20.35 -17.42
CA LEU A 425 3.04 20.77 -16.15
C LEU A 425 3.18 19.68 -15.08
N ALA A 426 2.93 18.41 -15.44
CA ALA A 426 3.07 17.30 -14.51
C ALA A 426 4.49 17.16 -13.97
N VAL A 427 5.50 17.20 -14.86
CA VAL A 427 6.92 17.06 -14.52
C VAL A 427 7.40 18.22 -13.66
N GLU A 428 7.06 19.44 -14.04
CA GLU A 428 7.51 20.62 -13.28
C GLU A 428 6.85 20.72 -11.91
N ASP A 429 5.55 20.44 -11.82
CA ASP A 429 4.81 20.44 -10.55
C ASP A 429 5.33 19.35 -9.61
N PHE A 430 5.61 18.16 -10.14
CA PHE A 430 6.24 17.08 -9.37
C PHE A 430 7.62 17.47 -8.84
N LYS A 431 8.47 18.01 -9.72
CA LYS A 431 9.83 18.45 -9.38
C LYS A 431 9.81 19.53 -8.30
N GLU A 432 8.90 20.49 -8.39
CA GLU A 432 8.73 21.54 -7.38
C GLU A 432 8.33 20.93 -6.03
N MET A 433 7.29 20.08 -6.01
CA MET A 433 6.83 19.40 -4.79
C MET A 433 7.95 18.57 -4.13
N PHE A 434 8.66 17.77 -4.93
CA PHE A 434 9.76 16.94 -4.47
C PHE A 434 10.87 17.78 -3.82
N ASN A 435 11.35 18.80 -4.52
CA ASN A 435 12.45 19.63 -4.05
C ASN A 435 12.09 20.44 -2.80
N HIS A 436 10.83 20.88 -2.68
CA HIS A 436 10.35 21.52 -1.45
C HIS A 436 10.33 20.54 -0.27
N LEU A 437 9.92 19.29 -0.49
CA LEU A 437 9.88 18.29 0.58
C LEU A 437 11.28 17.90 1.05
N THR A 438 12.19 17.64 0.10
CA THR A 438 13.56 17.23 0.43
C THR A 438 14.34 18.34 1.11
N ALA A 439 14.20 19.60 0.65
CA ALA A 439 14.83 20.75 1.29
C ALA A 439 14.33 21.03 2.73
N LEU A 440 13.12 20.58 3.08
CA LEU A 440 12.64 20.66 4.47
C LEU A 440 13.29 19.60 5.36
N SER A 441 13.60 18.42 4.81
CA SER A 441 14.10 17.28 5.57
C SER A 441 15.57 17.44 5.96
N GLN A 442 15.98 16.81 7.06
CA GLN A 442 17.39 16.73 7.48
C GLN A 442 18.13 15.63 6.71
N ASP A 443 17.56 14.43 6.64
CA ASP A 443 18.24 13.25 6.07
C ASP A 443 18.22 13.23 4.53
N PHE A 444 17.30 13.98 3.92
CA PHE A 444 17.10 14.02 2.46
C PHE A 444 17.42 15.39 1.86
N ASP A 445 18.07 16.28 2.61
CA ASP A 445 18.36 17.66 2.21
C ASP A 445 19.17 17.78 0.91
N ASN A 446 19.97 16.77 0.57
CA ASN A 446 20.78 16.69 -0.64
C ASN A 446 20.09 15.98 -1.82
N MET A 447 18.92 15.37 -1.58
CA MET A 447 18.18 14.63 -2.60
C MET A 447 17.43 15.59 -3.53
N ARG A 448 17.71 15.54 -4.84
CA ARG A 448 17.06 16.39 -5.85
C ARG A 448 16.64 15.56 -7.04
N ILE A 449 15.55 15.97 -7.68
CA ILE A 449 15.23 15.47 -9.02
C ILE A 449 16.32 15.99 -9.98
N PRO A 450 16.97 15.12 -10.77
CA PRO A 450 17.95 15.50 -11.77
C PRO A 450 17.43 16.53 -12.78
N HIS A 451 18.31 17.06 -13.62
CA HIS A 451 17.85 17.80 -14.78
C HIS A 451 16.99 16.86 -15.64
N ILE A 452 15.81 17.29 -16.07
CA ILE A 452 14.92 16.46 -16.90
C ILE A 452 14.95 17.02 -18.32
N ASN A 453 15.55 16.25 -19.22
CA ASN A 453 15.44 16.44 -20.66
C ASN A 453 14.11 15.82 -21.08
N LEU A 454 13.05 16.65 -21.07
CA LEU A 454 11.69 16.20 -21.37
C LEU A 454 11.43 16.25 -22.87
N HIS A 455 11.05 15.11 -23.44
CA HIS A 455 10.53 14.98 -24.79
C HIS A 455 9.04 14.68 -24.72
N VAL A 456 8.23 15.42 -25.49
CA VAL A 456 6.78 15.24 -25.53
C VAL A 456 6.34 14.93 -26.95
N ILE A 457 5.70 13.77 -27.13
CA ILE A 457 4.97 13.44 -28.35
C ILE A 457 3.50 13.67 -28.06
N SER A 458 2.91 14.69 -28.69
CA SER A 458 1.52 15.06 -28.45
C SER A 458 0.60 14.74 -29.62
N SER A 459 -0.70 14.69 -29.34
CA SER A 459 -1.72 14.44 -30.35
C SER A 459 -1.86 15.64 -31.29
N LYS A 460 -1.84 15.38 -32.60
CA LYS A 460 -2.06 16.40 -33.67
C LYS A 460 -3.37 17.16 -33.52
N VAL A 461 -4.37 16.55 -32.87
CA VAL A 461 -5.67 17.17 -32.59
C VAL A 461 -5.51 18.42 -31.71
N TYR A 462 -4.51 18.42 -30.82
CA TYR A 462 -4.27 19.50 -29.87
C TYR A 462 -3.14 20.44 -30.30
N LYS A 463 -2.70 20.41 -31.56
CA LYS A 463 -1.58 21.24 -32.06
C LYS A 463 -1.71 22.75 -31.77
N ASP A 464 -2.95 23.25 -31.65
CA ASP A 464 -3.26 24.65 -31.39
C ASP A 464 -3.58 24.89 -29.89
N SER A 465 -3.34 23.90 -29.04
CA SER A 465 -3.57 24.02 -27.60
C SER A 465 -2.59 25.03 -26.99
N PRO A 466 -3.07 25.92 -26.10
CA PRO A 466 -2.22 26.87 -25.39
C PRO A 466 -1.33 26.21 -24.31
N LEU A 467 -1.51 24.90 -24.07
CA LEU A 467 -0.74 24.09 -23.12
C LEU A 467 0.42 23.33 -23.76
N LEU A 468 0.54 23.32 -25.09
CA LEU A 468 1.68 22.72 -25.78
C LEU A 468 2.91 23.65 -25.73
N GLU A 469 4.07 23.02 -25.66
CA GLU A 469 5.36 23.70 -25.82
C GLU A 469 5.64 23.96 -27.30
N GLU A 470 6.50 24.95 -27.61
CA GLU A 470 6.87 25.30 -28.99
C GLU A 470 7.62 24.17 -29.72
N ASP A 471 8.29 23.29 -28.98
CA ASP A 471 9.07 22.15 -29.48
C ASP A 471 8.31 20.82 -29.39
N ALA A 472 7.01 20.85 -29.06
CA ALA A 472 6.18 19.64 -29.06
C ALA A 472 6.17 19.00 -30.45
N ILE A 473 6.48 17.70 -30.49
CA ILE A 473 6.44 16.92 -31.73
C ILE A 473 5.18 16.07 -31.80
N PHE A 474 4.78 15.71 -33.01
CA PHE A 474 3.54 14.98 -33.26
C PHE A 474 3.73 13.58 -33.83
N ASP A 475 4.94 13.29 -34.29
CA ASP A 475 5.36 11.98 -34.77
C ASP A 475 6.78 11.71 -34.24
N PRO A 476 7.08 10.51 -33.74
CA PRO A 476 8.42 10.16 -33.24
C PRO A 476 9.47 10.23 -34.35
N THR A 477 10.50 11.05 -34.15
CA THR A 477 11.64 11.19 -35.06
C THR A 477 12.62 10.01 -34.94
N GLU A 478 13.50 9.81 -35.93
CA GLU A 478 14.58 8.81 -35.84
C GLU A 478 15.52 9.09 -34.66
N GLU A 479 15.78 10.36 -34.36
CA GLU A 479 16.57 10.77 -33.20
C GLU A 479 15.96 10.24 -31.90
N ILE A 480 14.66 10.47 -31.68
CA ILE A 480 13.95 9.98 -30.49
C ILE A 480 13.95 8.46 -30.41
N ARG A 481 13.78 7.77 -31.54
CA ARG A 481 13.83 6.29 -31.58
C ARG A 481 15.21 5.74 -31.21
N ASN A 482 16.27 6.52 -31.48
CA ASN A 482 17.66 6.15 -31.18
C ASN A 482 18.15 6.64 -29.82
N THR A 483 17.41 7.53 -29.15
CA THR A 483 17.72 8.00 -27.79
C THR A 483 17.34 6.93 -26.76
N THR A 484 18.24 6.68 -25.80
CA THR A 484 17.93 5.88 -24.61
C THR A 484 17.34 6.76 -23.51
N PHE A 485 16.11 6.47 -23.12
CA PHE A 485 15.38 7.18 -22.07
C PHE A 485 15.51 6.50 -20.70
N ASP A 486 15.52 7.30 -19.64
CA ASP A 486 15.43 6.85 -18.26
C ASP A 486 13.99 6.58 -17.83
N LEU A 487 13.03 7.21 -18.51
CA LEU A 487 11.61 7.04 -18.28
C LEU A 487 10.84 7.25 -19.56
N VAL A 488 9.90 6.35 -19.84
CA VAL A 488 8.92 6.53 -20.91
C VAL A 488 7.52 6.32 -20.35
N ILE A 489 6.63 7.29 -20.54
CA ILE A 489 5.23 7.20 -20.14
C ILE A 489 4.35 7.41 -21.37
N ARG A 490 3.50 6.44 -21.66
CA ARG A 490 2.40 6.59 -22.61
C ARG A 490 1.11 6.80 -21.85
N TYR A 491 0.44 7.93 -22.08
CA TYR A 491 -0.79 8.28 -21.38
C TYR A 491 -1.96 8.46 -22.34
N SER A 492 -3.12 7.95 -21.93
CA SER A 492 -4.40 8.21 -22.58
C SER A 492 -5.49 8.40 -21.52
N SER A 493 -6.38 9.34 -21.75
CA SER A 493 -7.62 9.57 -21.01
C SER A 493 -8.75 8.66 -21.48
N THR A 494 -8.54 7.90 -22.55
CA THR A 494 -9.48 6.87 -23.04
C THR A 494 -9.00 5.46 -22.66
N PRO A 495 -9.92 4.52 -22.34
CA PRO A 495 -9.56 3.14 -22.01
C PRO A 495 -8.75 2.45 -23.12
N LYS A 496 -7.92 1.48 -22.72
CA LYS A 496 -7.13 0.65 -23.63
C LYS A 496 -8.04 -0.07 -24.64
N THR A 497 -7.78 0.08 -25.94
CA THR A 497 -8.56 -0.56 -27.02
C THR A 497 -7.88 -1.79 -27.64
N LYS A 498 -6.56 -1.93 -27.48
CA LYS A 498 -5.73 -3.05 -27.95
C LYS A 498 -4.62 -3.33 -26.95
N ASP A 499 -4.04 -4.52 -26.96
CA ASP A 499 -2.88 -4.79 -26.12
C ASP A 499 -1.70 -3.88 -26.49
N CYS A 500 -1.04 -3.36 -25.47
CA CYS A 500 0.07 -2.43 -25.63
C CYS A 500 1.34 -3.23 -25.93
N ASN A 501 1.92 -3.00 -27.11
CA ASN A 501 3.36 -3.22 -27.28
C ASN A 501 4.05 -2.20 -26.37
N PHE A 502 4.91 -2.68 -25.45
CA PHE A 502 5.45 -1.83 -24.40
C PHE A 502 6.13 -0.62 -25.00
N THR A 503 7.14 -0.75 -25.85
CA THR A 503 7.70 0.45 -26.47
C THR A 503 8.48 0.16 -27.73
N GLU A 504 8.48 1.11 -28.66
CA GLU A 504 9.41 1.18 -29.78
C GLU A 504 10.67 2.02 -29.45
N TYR A 505 10.72 2.60 -28.24
CA TYR A 505 11.82 3.43 -27.77
C TYR A 505 12.80 2.62 -26.90
N GLN A 506 14.05 3.06 -26.84
CA GLN A 506 15.03 2.46 -25.96
C GLN A 506 14.85 3.00 -24.54
N VAL A 507 14.65 2.13 -23.56
CA VAL A 507 14.41 2.52 -22.17
C VAL A 507 15.34 1.75 -21.22
N GLY A 508 15.95 2.48 -20.29
CA GLY A 508 16.78 1.90 -19.23
C GLY A 508 15.95 1.33 -18.08
N ASN A 509 16.48 0.28 -17.44
CA ASN A 509 15.96 -0.28 -16.18
C ASN A 509 14.46 -0.66 -16.22
N ASP A 510 13.94 -1.02 -17.40
CA ASP A 510 12.52 -1.36 -17.63
C ASP A 510 11.54 -0.25 -17.15
N SER A 511 11.97 1.01 -17.17
CA SER A 511 11.21 2.16 -16.68
C SER A 511 10.23 2.70 -17.74
N PHE A 512 9.34 1.83 -18.20
CA PHE A 512 8.29 2.15 -19.16
C PHE A 512 6.91 1.91 -18.58
N TYR A 513 5.97 2.83 -18.81
CA TYR A 513 4.61 2.74 -18.27
C TYR A 513 3.56 3.18 -19.30
N CYS A 514 2.54 2.35 -19.52
CA CYS A 514 1.30 2.79 -20.18
C CYS A 514 0.21 3.05 -19.14
N VAL A 515 -0.45 4.20 -19.23
CA VAL A 515 -1.44 4.68 -18.25
C VAL A 515 -2.78 4.91 -18.94
N PHE A 516 -3.83 4.24 -18.45
CA PHE A 516 -5.19 4.32 -18.98
C PHE A 516 -6.23 4.43 -17.86
N PRO A 517 -7.42 5.02 -18.10
CA PRO A 517 -8.53 4.88 -17.16
C PRO A 517 -8.91 3.41 -17.01
N ALA A 518 -9.24 3.00 -15.79
CA ALA A 518 -9.61 1.62 -15.52
C ALA A 518 -11.03 1.31 -16.02
N THR A 519 -11.21 0.12 -16.60
CA THR A 519 -12.54 -0.40 -17.00
C THR A 519 -13.23 -1.16 -15.87
N GLU A 520 -12.44 -1.83 -15.03
CA GLU A 520 -12.87 -2.54 -13.83
C GLU A 520 -12.33 -1.86 -12.57
N ARG A 521 -12.92 -2.11 -11.40
CA ARG A 521 -12.53 -1.43 -10.15
C ARG A 521 -12.23 -2.45 -9.08
N TYR A 522 -10.99 -2.46 -8.60
CA TYR A 522 -10.55 -3.35 -7.53
C TYR A 522 -9.50 -2.72 -6.60
N ALA A 523 -8.86 -1.62 -6.98
CA ALA A 523 -7.87 -0.96 -6.13
C ALA A 523 -8.51 -0.28 -4.92
N GLU A 524 -8.01 -0.55 -3.72
CA GLU A 524 -8.37 0.22 -2.54
C GLU A 524 -7.48 1.47 -2.42
N ARG A 525 -7.90 2.44 -1.60
CA ARG A 525 -6.99 3.53 -1.19
C ARG A 525 -6.02 2.98 -0.16
N TYR A 526 -4.76 3.35 -0.26
CA TYR A 526 -3.74 2.99 0.72
C TYR A 526 -2.81 4.18 0.98
N ILE A 527 -2.65 4.51 2.26
CA ILE A 527 -1.74 5.51 2.80
C ILE A 527 -0.45 4.78 3.16
N TYR A 528 0.66 5.22 2.58
CA TYR A 528 1.97 4.65 2.89
C TYR A 528 2.39 5.11 4.28
N THR A 529 2.62 4.14 5.17
CA THR A 529 3.11 4.39 6.54
C THR A 529 4.47 3.75 6.70
N THR A 530 5.45 4.49 7.21
CA THR A 530 6.82 4.01 7.44
C THR A 530 7.47 4.81 8.58
N ASP A 531 8.80 4.83 8.66
CA ASP A 531 9.55 5.65 9.60
C ASP A 531 9.26 7.14 9.42
N GLY A 532 9.21 7.89 10.54
CA GLY A 532 9.02 9.34 10.51
C GLY A 532 10.18 10.07 9.86
N LEU A 533 9.88 11.22 9.23
CA LEU A 533 10.86 12.15 8.71
C LEU A 533 11.30 13.13 9.81
N GLU A 534 12.60 13.40 9.86
CA GLU A 534 13.16 14.52 10.61
C GLU A 534 13.28 15.76 9.73
N TYR A 535 12.77 16.89 10.21
CA TYR A 535 12.76 18.16 9.48
C TYR A 535 13.63 19.23 10.14
N ASN A 536 14.15 20.14 9.32
CA ASN A 536 14.89 21.30 9.78
C ASN A 536 14.04 22.21 10.68
N SER A 537 14.68 22.88 11.64
CA SER A 537 13.98 23.82 12.51
C SER A 537 13.36 24.96 11.68
N LEU A 538 12.10 25.28 11.93
CA LEU A 538 11.39 26.39 11.29
C LEU A 538 11.65 27.72 11.99
N VAL A 539 12.10 27.65 13.25
CA VAL A 539 12.39 28.82 14.07
C VAL A 539 13.80 28.72 14.69
N ASN A 540 14.42 29.87 14.93
CA ASN A 540 15.66 29.96 15.69
C ASN A 540 15.40 29.93 17.22
N ASP A 541 16.46 30.06 18.01
CA ASP A 541 16.38 30.02 19.49
C ASP A 541 15.47 31.13 20.06
N ASP A 542 15.36 32.28 19.38
CA ASP A 542 14.45 33.38 19.72
C ASP A 542 13.00 33.15 19.25
N LYS A 543 12.69 31.95 18.74
CA LYS A 543 11.39 31.59 18.13
C LYS A 543 11.01 32.42 16.90
N LYS A 544 11.99 33.03 16.23
CA LYS A 544 11.78 33.78 14.98
C LYS A 544 11.87 32.85 13.77
N PRO A 545 11.10 33.09 12.70
CA PRO A 545 11.14 32.28 11.48
C PRO A 545 12.55 32.15 10.87
N VAL A 546 12.90 30.97 10.40
CA VAL A 546 14.05 30.73 9.51
C VAL A 546 13.56 30.82 8.08
N ASP A 547 13.80 31.95 7.41
CA ASP A 547 13.13 32.32 6.16
C ASP A 547 13.19 31.25 5.06
N ASN A 548 14.36 30.62 4.87
CA ASN A 548 14.53 29.58 3.85
C ASN A 548 13.67 28.33 4.15
N THR A 549 13.71 27.81 5.38
CA THR A 549 12.92 26.63 5.77
C THR A 549 11.42 26.94 5.73
N VAL A 550 11.01 28.12 6.22
CA VAL A 550 9.60 28.55 6.21
C VAL A 550 9.07 28.74 4.80
N LYS A 551 9.90 29.18 3.85
CA LYS A 551 9.52 29.23 2.42
C LYS A 551 9.10 27.85 1.91
N HIS A 552 9.85 26.80 2.24
CA HIS A 552 9.49 25.45 1.78
C HIS A 552 8.23 24.92 2.47
N LEU A 553 8.02 25.23 3.75
CA LEU A 553 6.79 24.82 4.44
C LEU A 553 5.56 25.57 3.92
N ARG A 554 5.71 26.85 3.55
CA ARG A 554 4.65 27.67 2.96
C ARG A 554 4.13 27.07 1.65
N TYR A 555 4.99 26.44 0.86
CA TYR A 555 4.56 25.71 -0.34
C TYR A 555 3.48 24.67 0.00
N PHE A 556 3.70 23.82 1.02
CA PHE A 556 2.74 22.80 1.43
C PHE A 556 1.47 23.40 2.06
N LEU A 557 1.60 24.49 2.81
CA LEU A 557 0.44 25.24 3.31
C LEU A 557 -0.48 25.70 2.17
N GLN A 558 0.11 26.23 1.10
CA GLN A 558 -0.60 26.72 -0.07
C GLN A 558 -1.19 25.58 -0.91
N LEU A 559 -0.42 24.51 -1.11
CA LEU A 559 -0.82 23.31 -1.82
C LEU A 559 -2.04 22.63 -1.17
N LEU A 560 -1.98 22.43 0.15
CA LEU A 560 -2.97 21.63 0.89
C LEU A 560 -4.18 22.45 1.34
N PHE A 561 -3.97 23.68 1.83
CA PHE A 561 -5.00 24.46 2.53
C PHE A 561 -5.36 25.80 1.87
N ARG A 562 -4.69 26.16 0.77
CA ARG A 562 -4.92 27.42 0.04
C ARG A 562 -4.79 28.66 0.95
N LYS A 563 -3.83 28.67 1.87
CA LYS A 563 -3.57 29.82 2.76
C LYS A 563 -2.29 30.54 2.36
N GLU A 564 -2.29 31.86 2.42
CA GLU A 564 -1.17 32.69 1.98
C GLU A 564 0.08 32.49 2.85
N ASP A 565 -0.07 32.62 4.17
CA ASP A 565 1.03 32.47 5.13
C ASP A 565 0.53 32.00 6.51
N PHE A 566 1.49 31.70 7.39
CA PHE A 566 1.25 31.28 8.76
C PHE A 566 0.80 32.45 9.66
N ARG A 567 -0.09 32.14 10.60
CA ARG A 567 -0.49 33.07 11.67
C ARG A 567 0.53 33.05 12.82
N PRO A 568 0.63 34.14 13.61
CA PRO A 568 1.48 34.18 14.79
C PRO A 568 1.25 32.98 15.73
N GLY A 569 2.33 32.37 16.20
CA GLY A 569 2.30 31.22 17.12
C GLY A 569 2.19 29.84 16.45
N GLN A 570 1.87 29.75 15.16
CA GLN A 570 1.79 28.45 14.45
C GLN A 570 3.16 27.83 14.19
N LEU A 571 4.14 28.63 13.74
CA LEU A 571 5.47 28.14 13.36
C LEU A 571 6.24 27.47 14.51
N PRO A 572 6.25 27.99 15.75
CA PRO A 572 6.89 27.29 16.86
C PRO A 572 6.28 25.90 17.17
N ILE A 573 4.96 25.75 17.00
CA ILE A 573 4.27 24.46 17.20
C ILE A 573 4.69 23.48 16.12
N LEU A 574 4.58 23.90 14.84
CA LEU A 574 5.01 23.12 13.68
C LEU A 574 6.48 22.74 13.75
N SER A 575 7.35 23.63 14.22
CA SER A 575 8.79 23.40 14.29
C SER A 575 9.14 22.26 15.24
N ARG A 576 8.45 22.15 16.37
CA ARG A 576 8.66 21.05 17.31
C ARG A 576 8.09 19.75 16.76
N ALA A 577 6.86 19.83 16.23
CA ALA A 577 6.17 18.68 15.67
C ALA A 577 6.95 17.99 14.55
N LEU A 578 7.41 18.76 13.56
CA LEU A 578 8.18 18.24 12.42
C LEU A 578 9.59 17.77 12.82
N GLN A 579 10.08 18.12 14.02
CA GLN A 579 11.28 17.52 14.60
C GLN A 579 10.97 16.30 15.47
N ASN A 580 9.78 15.70 15.29
CA ASN A 580 9.26 14.60 16.10
C ASN A 580 9.38 14.84 17.62
N LYS A 581 9.15 16.09 18.05
CA LYS A 581 9.08 16.47 19.46
C LYS A 581 7.63 16.73 19.85
N SER A 582 7.23 16.16 20.99
CA SER A 582 5.94 16.48 21.60
C SER A 582 5.83 17.98 21.91
N VAL A 583 4.63 18.53 21.77
CA VAL A 583 4.37 19.97 21.85
C VAL A 583 3.03 20.26 22.51
N ILE A 584 3.01 21.28 23.37
CA ILE A 584 1.79 21.92 23.84
C ILE A 584 1.65 23.27 23.12
N GLY A 585 0.58 23.41 22.34
CA GLY A 585 0.25 24.61 21.59
C GLY A 585 -0.87 25.39 22.25
N LEU A 586 -0.55 26.59 22.74
CA LEU A 586 -1.52 27.56 23.25
C LEU A 586 -1.81 28.61 22.17
N LEU A 587 -3.00 28.53 21.57
CA LEU A 587 -3.46 29.48 20.54
C LEU A 587 -4.90 29.88 20.81
N PRO A 588 -5.25 31.17 20.68
CA PRO A 588 -6.62 31.63 20.89
C PRO A 588 -7.60 30.91 19.95
N THR A 589 -8.88 30.87 20.32
CA THR A 589 -9.94 30.36 19.44
C THR A 589 -9.92 31.10 18.11
N GLY A 590 -10.03 30.34 17.01
CA GLY A 590 -9.85 30.90 15.66
C GLY A 590 -8.39 31.16 15.27
N GLY A 591 -7.40 30.97 16.15
CA GLY A 591 -5.97 31.12 15.86
C GLY A 591 -5.39 30.08 14.89
N GLY A 592 -6.20 29.11 14.45
CA GLY A 592 -5.79 28.07 13.50
C GLY A 592 -5.00 26.94 14.17
N LYS A 593 -5.47 26.47 15.32
CA LYS A 593 -4.91 25.30 16.03
C LYS A 593 -4.85 24.08 15.14
N SER A 594 -5.98 23.73 14.52
CA SER A 594 -6.09 22.48 13.76
C SER A 594 -5.14 22.41 12.57
N LEU A 595 -4.89 23.55 11.92
CA LEU A 595 -3.94 23.65 10.81
C LEU A 595 -2.54 23.15 11.20
N THR A 596 -2.12 23.36 12.45
CA THR A 596 -0.76 22.98 12.89
C THR A 596 -0.57 21.46 12.87
N TYR A 597 -1.48 20.68 13.45
CA TYR A 597 -1.37 19.22 13.41
C TYR A 597 -1.74 18.67 12.03
N GLN A 598 -2.69 19.28 11.31
CA GLN A 598 -3.10 18.81 9.98
C GLN A 598 -1.97 18.93 8.97
N LEU A 599 -1.26 20.06 8.96
CA LEU A 599 -0.10 20.25 8.08
C LEU A 599 1.05 19.33 8.48
N ALA A 600 1.34 19.20 9.78
CA ALA A 600 2.40 18.31 10.24
C ALA A 600 2.12 16.84 9.89
N ALA A 601 0.87 16.38 10.05
CA ALA A 601 0.45 15.02 9.72
C ALA A 601 0.64 14.66 8.25
N PHE A 602 0.37 15.60 7.32
CA PHE A 602 0.63 15.37 5.90
C PHE A 602 2.10 15.28 5.55
N LEU A 603 2.94 15.90 6.35
CA LEU A 603 4.39 15.83 6.23
C LEU A 603 4.97 14.68 7.06
N GLN A 604 4.17 13.68 7.43
CA GLN A 604 4.68 12.44 8.01
C GLN A 604 4.05 11.22 7.33
N PRO A 605 4.82 10.13 7.13
CA PRO A 605 4.30 8.90 6.54
C PRO A 605 3.67 8.03 7.63
N GLY A 606 2.50 8.42 8.13
CA GLY A 606 1.82 7.69 9.20
C GLY A 606 0.43 8.22 9.50
N ILE A 607 -0.40 7.38 10.10
CA ILE A 607 -1.75 7.79 10.53
C ILE A 607 -1.63 8.74 11.72
N SER A 608 -2.45 9.79 11.75
CA SER A 608 -2.59 10.70 12.88
C SER A 608 -3.91 10.46 13.61
N LEU A 609 -3.81 10.08 14.88
CA LEU A 609 -4.98 9.84 15.73
C LEU A 609 -5.32 11.13 16.47
N VAL A 610 -6.51 11.68 16.25
CA VAL A 610 -6.96 12.96 16.82
C VAL A 610 -8.05 12.71 17.85
N ILE A 611 -7.76 13.06 19.10
CA ILE A 611 -8.65 12.91 20.23
C ILE A 611 -9.34 14.23 20.49
N ASP A 612 -10.67 14.21 20.41
CA ASP A 612 -11.52 15.38 20.53
C ASP A 612 -12.60 15.13 21.60
N PRO A 613 -12.85 16.07 22.52
CA PRO A 613 -13.88 15.91 23.53
C PRO A 613 -15.32 15.98 22.96
N LEU A 614 -15.55 16.60 21.80
CA LEU A 614 -16.89 16.93 21.30
C LEU A 614 -17.13 16.33 19.91
N VAL A 615 -18.23 15.57 19.80
CA VAL A 615 -18.64 14.97 18.52
C VAL A 615 -18.88 16.01 17.42
N SER A 616 -19.42 17.18 17.77
CA SER A 616 -19.61 18.28 16.83
C SER A 616 -18.29 18.80 16.26
N LEU A 617 -17.25 18.91 17.09
CA LEU A 617 -15.94 19.40 16.67
C LEU A 617 -15.24 18.40 15.74
N MET A 618 -15.34 17.10 16.01
CA MET A 618 -14.87 16.05 15.09
C MET A 618 -15.48 16.18 13.70
N LYS A 619 -16.79 16.45 13.63
CA LYS A 619 -17.50 16.63 12.36
C LYS A 619 -17.04 17.90 11.63
N ASP A 620 -16.90 19.00 12.35
CA ASP A 620 -16.42 20.26 11.77
C ASP A 620 -14.99 20.12 11.21
N GLN A 621 -14.11 19.39 11.89
CA GLN A 621 -12.76 19.08 11.39
C GLN A 621 -12.81 18.19 10.13
N TYR A 622 -13.64 17.16 10.14
CA TYR A 622 -13.84 16.27 9.00
C TYR A 622 -14.36 17.04 7.78
N ASP A 623 -15.44 17.81 7.93
CA ASP A 623 -16.03 18.61 6.84
C ASP A 623 -15.03 19.66 6.33
N GLY A 624 -14.22 20.24 7.21
CA GLY A 624 -13.13 21.15 6.85
C GLY A 624 -12.07 20.51 5.94
N LEU A 625 -11.63 19.29 6.25
CA LEU A 625 -10.69 18.53 5.41
C LEU A 625 -11.32 18.17 4.05
N ILE A 626 -12.57 17.71 4.03
CA ILE A 626 -13.29 17.39 2.79
C ILE A 626 -13.37 18.61 1.86
N ASN A 627 -13.67 19.79 2.42
CA ASN A 627 -13.71 21.04 1.68
C ASN A 627 -12.33 21.49 1.14
N ALA A 628 -11.25 21.14 1.84
CA ALA A 628 -9.89 21.32 1.36
C ALA A 628 -9.49 20.33 0.24
N GLY A 629 -10.34 19.34 -0.06
CA GLY A 629 -10.04 18.28 -1.02
C GLY A 629 -9.20 17.17 -0.40
N ILE A 630 -9.37 16.94 0.89
CA ILE A 630 -8.72 15.88 1.67
C ILE A 630 -9.83 14.97 2.21
N ASP A 631 -9.93 13.76 1.66
CA ASP A 631 -10.96 12.78 2.02
C ASP A 631 -10.36 11.49 2.58
N CYS A 632 -9.03 11.43 2.77
CA CYS A 632 -8.34 10.38 3.50
C CYS A 632 -8.49 10.56 5.02
N CYS A 633 -9.69 10.86 5.49
CA CYS A 633 -9.99 11.09 6.89
C CYS A 633 -11.28 10.36 7.31
N THR A 634 -11.39 10.02 8.58
CA THR A 634 -12.60 9.42 9.14
C THR A 634 -12.77 9.80 10.61
N TYR A 635 -13.94 9.54 11.17
CA TYR A 635 -14.21 9.73 12.60
C TYR A 635 -14.93 8.54 13.21
N ILE A 636 -14.62 8.19 14.46
CA ILE A 636 -15.18 7.02 15.16
C ILE A 636 -15.82 7.51 16.45
N ASN A 637 -17.16 7.60 16.46
CA ASN A 637 -17.96 8.01 17.60
C ASN A 637 -19.29 7.26 17.66
N SER A 638 -20.15 7.60 18.63
CA SER A 638 -21.45 6.95 18.83
C SER A 638 -22.47 7.24 17.73
N GLN A 639 -22.33 8.31 16.94
CA GLN A 639 -23.28 8.69 15.88
C GLN A 639 -23.13 7.85 14.60
N VAL A 640 -22.00 7.15 14.45
CA VAL A 640 -21.70 6.32 13.28
C VAL A 640 -21.72 4.84 13.62
N ALA A 641 -22.57 4.44 14.58
CA ALA A 641 -22.63 3.06 15.07
C ALA A 641 -22.80 2.02 13.95
N ASP A 642 -23.61 2.34 12.93
CA ASP A 642 -23.92 1.45 11.81
C ASP A 642 -22.74 1.27 10.83
N THR A 643 -21.89 2.30 10.67
CA THR A 643 -20.70 2.27 9.78
C THR A 643 -19.39 2.19 10.56
N ARG A 644 -19.46 2.02 11.90
CA ARG A 644 -18.28 2.03 12.77
C ARG A 644 -17.28 0.93 12.42
N ALA A 645 -17.78 -0.28 12.13
CA ALA A 645 -16.94 -1.41 11.79
C ALA A 645 -16.15 -1.15 10.49
N GLU A 646 -16.80 -0.53 9.49
CA GLU A 646 -16.16 -0.12 8.24
C GLU A 646 -15.09 0.95 8.46
N ARG A 647 -15.35 1.96 9.30
CA ARG A 647 -14.36 3.00 9.61
C ARG A 647 -13.18 2.50 10.43
N GLU A 648 -13.43 1.56 11.34
CA GLU A 648 -12.37 0.86 12.07
C GLU A 648 -11.52 0.01 11.12
N TYR A 649 -12.17 -0.68 10.16
CA TYR A 649 -11.49 -1.41 9.11
C TYR A 649 -10.62 -0.46 8.26
N ASP A 650 -11.15 0.68 7.81
CA ASP A 650 -10.41 1.65 7.02
C ASP A 650 -9.16 2.18 7.74
N MET A 651 -9.26 2.41 9.06
CA MET A 651 -8.09 2.75 9.88
C MET A 651 -7.08 1.61 9.95
N GLU A 652 -7.54 0.39 10.28
CA GLU A 652 -6.66 -0.79 10.43
C GLU A 652 -5.91 -1.15 9.15
N HIS A 653 -6.48 -0.84 7.98
CA HIS A 653 -5.94 -1.15 6.66
C HIS A 653 -5.29 0.06 5.96
N SER A 654 -4.92 1.09 6.74
CA SER A 654 -4.23 2.28 6.25
C SER A 654 -4.93 3.02 5.11
N LYS A 655 -6.26 3.17 5.18
CA LYS A 655 -7.04 3.92 4.17
C LYS A 655 -7.25 5.39 4.54
N CYS A 656 -6.95 5.75 5.78
CA CYS A 656 -7.13 7.10 6.33
C CYS A 656 -5.81 7.61 6.92
N LEU A 657 -5.47 8.86 6.62
CA LEU A 657 -4.38 9.60 7.25
C LEU A 657 -4.84 10.24 8.57
N PHE A 658 -6.10 10.68 8.67
CA PHE A 658 -6.67 11.25 9.90
C PHE A 658 -7.79 10.38 10.46
N VAL A 659 -7.73 10.10 11.76
CA VAL A 659 -8.79 9.41 12.48
C VAL A 659 -9.18 10.23 13.70
N PHE A 660 -10.38 10.80 13.68
CA PHE A 660 -10.94 11.55 14.80
C PHE A 660 -11.73 10.63 15.73
N MET A 661 -11.58 10.80 17.05
CA MET A 661 -12.31 9.97 17.99
C MET A 661 -12.44 10.60 19.37
N SER A 662 -13.37 10.08 20.18
CA SER A 662 -13.52 10.48 21.58
C SER A 662 -12.49 9.79 22.50
N PRO A 663 -12.10 10.41 23.63
CA PRO A 663 -11.16 9.82 24.57
C PRO A 663 -11.68 8.52 25.23
N GLU A 664 -13.00 8.39 25.40
CA GLU A 664 -13.63 7.19 25.98
C GLU A 664 -13.35 5.93 25.14
N ARG A 665 -13.18 6.08 23.83
CA ARG A 665 -12.93 4.95 22.94
C ARG A 665 -11.59 4.29 23.23
N LEU A 666 -10.56 5.07 23.58
CA LEU A 666 -9.24 4.55 23.96
C LEU A 666 -9.25 3.78 25.28
N CYS A 667 -10.29 3.94 26.11
CA CYS A 667 -10.44 3.14 27.34
C CYS A 667 -10.90 1.69 27.03
N ILE A 668 -11.51 1.46 25.87
CA ILE A 668 -12.11 0.18 25.51
C ILE A 668 -11.00 -0.83 25.16
N HIS A 669 -10.94 -1.93 25.92
CA HIS A 669 -9.91 -2.95 25.75
C HIS A 669 -9.83 -3.49 24.32
N GLY A 670 -10.97 -3.85 23.71
CA GLY A 670 -11.01 -4.37 22.34
C GLY A 670 -10.44 -3.39 21.32
N PHE A 671 -10.71 -2.09 21.47
CA PHE A 671 -10.17 -1.05 20.58
C PHE A 671 -8.66 -0.86 20.76
N ARG A 672 -8.18 -0.91 22.01
CA ARG A 672 -6.73 -0.90 22.28
C ARG A 672 -6.01 -2.08 21.66
N GLN A 673 -6.62 -3.27 21.66
CA GLN A 673 -6.03 -4.43 20.98
C GLN A 673 -6.03 -4.26 19.45
N ARG A 674 -7.06 -3.64 18.87
CA ARG A 674 -7.05 -3.25 17.44
C ARG A 674 -5.87 -2.34 17.11
N LEU A 675 -5.65 -1.29 17.90
CA LEU A 675 -4.50 -0.38 17.69
C LEU A 675 -3.16 -1.12 17.77
N ARG A 676 -2.98 -2.08 18.68
CA ARG A 676 -1.77 -2.92 18.69
C ARG A 676 -1.66 -3.80 17.46
N ASN A 677 -2.77 -4.36 17.02
CA ASN A 677 -2.82 -5.24 15.86
C ASN A 677 -2.33 -4.51 14.59
N MET A 678 -2.54 -3.20 14.48
CA MET A 678 -2.05 -2.41 13.35
C MET A 678 -0.53 -2.50 13.16
N GLN A 679 0.26 -2.63 14.24
CA GLN A 679 1.70 -2.87 14.12
C GLN A 679 2.01 -4.21 13.45
N ASP A 680 1.26 -5.27 13.79
CA ASP A 680 1.36 -6.59 13.14
C ASP A 680 0.89 -6.52 11.67
N LEU A 681 0.05 -5.54 11.31
CA LEU A 681 -0.40 -5.25 9.95
C LEU A 681 0.53 -4.29 9.17
N HIS A 682 1.65 -3.88 9.74
CA HIS A 682 2.56 -2.87 9.19
C HIS A 682 1.91 -1.51 8.92
N VAL A 683 0.93 -1.14 9.74
CA VAL A 683 0.28 0.18 9.71
C VAL A 683 0.73 0.98 10.93
N TYR A 684 1.41 2.10 10.67
CA TYR A 684 2.08 2.89 11.71
C TYR A 684 1.47 4.28 11.88
N PHE A 685 1.61 4.81 13.09
CA PHE A 685 1.13 6.14 13.44
C PHE A 685 2.26 7.17 13.44
N ALA A 686 1.98 8.37 12.96
CA ALA A 686 2.88 9.51 13.04
C ALA A 686 2.68 10.27 14.36
N TYR A 687 1.43 10.57 14.71
CA TYR A 687 1.10 11.49 15.80
C TYR A 687 -0.13 11.08 16.60
N GLY A 688 -0.11 11.46 17.89
CA GLY A 688 -1.27 11.46 18.76
C GLY A 688 -1.64 12.90 19.11
N VAL A 689 -2.76 13.37 18.59
CA VAL A 689 -3.25 14.74 18.81
C VAL A 689 -4.32 14.71 19.89
N ILE A 690 -4.19 15.59 20.88
CA ILE A 690 -5.09 15.78 22.01
C ILE A 690 -5.62 17.21 21.90
N ASP A 691 -6.82 17.37 21.37
CA ASP A 691 -7.49 18.65 21.36
C ASP A 691 -8.11 18.93 22.74
N GLU A 692 -8.18 20.21 23.09
CA GLU A 692 -8.53 20.70 24.43
C GLU A 692 -7.82 19.96 25.58
N VAL A 693 -6.49 19.88 25.48
CA VAL A 693 -5.64 19.17 26.44
C VAL A 693 -5.84 19.61 27.91
N HIS A 694 -6.34 20.83 28.14
CA HIS A 694 -6.66 21.33 29.48
C HIS A 694 -7.70 20.47 30.23
N CYS A 695 -8.49 19.65 29.54
CA CYS A 695 -9.44 18.70 30.15
C CYS A 695 -8.78 17.66 31.07
N VAL A 696 -7.46 17.47 31.00
CA VAL A 696 -6.72 16.55 31.89
C VAL A 696 -6.58 17.11 33.32
N SER A 697 -6.60 18.43 33.49
CA SER A 697 -6.38 19.06 34.79
C SER A 697 -7.66 19.10 35.61
N GLU A 698 -7.63 18.51 36.82
CA GLU A 698 -8.73 18.58 37.81
C GLU A 698 -9.06 20.01 38.24
N TRP A 699 -8.10 20.94 38.05
CA TRP A 699 -8.24 22.36 38.34
C TRP A 699 -8.79 23.16 37.15
N GLY A 700 -8.94 22.53 35.99
CA GLY A 700 -9.58 23.10 34.81
C GLY A 700 -11.12 23.06 34.93
N HIS A 701 -11.79 24.06 34.38
CA HIS A 701 -13.25 24.14 34.41
C HIS A 701 -13.97 23.03 33.61
N ASP A 702 -13.26 22.39 32.67
CA ASP A 702 -13.78 21.34 31.77
C ASP A 702 -13.10 19.98 31.99
N PHE A 703 -12.75 19.65 33.24
CA PHE A 703 -12.11 18.37 33.59
C PHE A 703 -12.89 17.15 33.07
N ARG A 704 -12.17 16.17 32.51
CA ARG A 704 -12.73 14.89 32.05
C ARG A 704 -11.87 13.72 32.50
N PHE A 705 -12.48 12.82 33.25
CA PHE A 705 -11.81 11.61 33.75
C PHE A 705 -11.17 10.75 32.63
N SER A 706 -11.77 10.70 31.43
CA SER A 706 -11.24 9.95 30.28
C SER A 706 -9.89 10.48 29.76
N TYR A 707 -9.51 11.73 30.07
CA TYR A 707 -8.22 12.31 29.69
C TYR A 707 -7.05 11.83 30.56
N LEU A 708 -7.29 11.41 31.81
CA LEU A 708 -6.22 11.00 32.75
C LEU A 708 -5.37 9.82 32.24
N HIS A 709 -5.97 8.95 31.43
CA HIS A 709 -5.29 7.76 30.89
C HIS A 709 -4.82 7.95 29.44
N LEU A 710 -5.03 9.12 28.86
CA LEU A 710 -4.89 9.33 27.42
C LEU A 710 -3.43 9.21 26.97
N GLY A 711 -2.52 9.94 27.61
CA GLY A 711 -1.08 9.89 27.28
C GLY A 711 -0.51 8.47 27.40
N ARG A 712 -0.83 7.77 28.50
CA ARG A 712 -0.42 6.36 28.69
C ARG A 712 -0.97 5.45 27.59
N ASN A 713 -2.25 5.60 27.24
CA ASN A 713 -2.85 4.75 26.21
C ASN A 713 -2.27 5.07 24.82
N LEU A 714 -2.06 6.34 24.47
CA LEU A 714 -1.43 6.72 23.21
C LEU A 714 -0.03 6.11 23.10
N TYR A 715 0.83 6.25 24.12
CA TYR A 715 2.17 5.67 24.10
C TYR A 715 2.23 4.14 24.06
N GLN A 716 1.25 3.45 24.65
CA GLN A 716 1.26 1.98 24.72
C GLN A 716 0.62 1.30 23.52
N TYR A 717 -0.28 1.98 22.82
CA TYR A 717 -1.16 1.36 21.82
C TYR A 717 -1.10 2.03 20.45
N VAL A 718 -0.70 3.29 20.36
CA VAL A 718 -0.59 4.03 19.10
C VAL A 718 0.89 4.18 18.80
N LEU A 719 1.41 3.28 17.96
CA LEU A 719 2.85 3.05 17.84
C LEU A 719 3.38 3.52 16.47
N PRO A 720 4.54 4.20 16.44
CA PRO A 720 5.23 4.47 15.19
C PRO A 720 5.92 3.19 14.70
N LYS A 721 6.51 3.25 13.53
CA LYS A 721 7.46 2.23 13.11
C LYS A 721 8.70 2.28 14.01
N GLN A 722 9.09 1.16 14.60
CA GLN A 722 10.11 1.11 15.66
C GLN A 722 11.54 0.85 15.12
N SER A 723 11.80 1.02 13.82
CA SER A 723 13.13 0.85 13.21
C SER A 723 14.08 2.01 13.51
N SER A 724 13.55 3.23 13.67
CA SER A 724 14.29 4.49 13.85
C SER A 724 14.65 4.83 15.31
N GLY A 725 14.56 3.87 16.25
CA GLY A 725 14.86 4.10 17.67
C GLY A 725 13.79 4.90 18.45
N HIS A 726 12.76 5.40 17.76
CA HIS A 726 11.60 6.03 18.37
C HIS A 726 10.64 4.97 18.94
N ALA A 727 10.62 4.81 20.26
CA ALA A 727 9.73 3.85 20.91
C ALA A 727 8.25 4.29 20.90
N HIS A 728 8.00 5.60 20.75
CA HIS A 728 6.68 6.22 20.91
C HIS A 728 6.44 7.35 19.91
N ILE A 729 5.17 7.57 19.55
CA ILE A 729 4.74 8.71 18.72
C ILE A 729 4.96 10.05 19.42
N SER A 730 5.02 11.12 18.64
CA SER A 730 4.93 12.48 19.17
C SER A 730 3.49 12.87 19.53
N LEU A 731 3.34 13.57 20.66
CA LEU A 731 2.05 14.06 21.13
C LEU A 731 1.88 15.57 20.86
N PHE A 732 0.70 15.94 20.35
CA PHE A 732 0.26 17.32 20.24
C PHE A 732 -0.82 17.61 21.27
N GLY A 733 -0.53 18.41 22.29
CA GLY A 733 -1.55 18.98 23.17
C GLY A 733 -1.97 20.35 22.66
N LEU A 734 -3.25 20.57 22.34
CA LEU A 734 -3.73 21.86 21.84
C LEU A 734 -4.82 22.42 22.75
N THR A 735 -4.79 23.73 23.02
CA THR A 735 -5.89 24.41 23.70
C THR A 735 -5.87 25.93 23.49
N ALA A 736 -7.03 26.58 23.68
CA ALA A 736 -7.13 28.04 23.79
C ALA A 736 -7.01 28.57 25.22
N THR A 737 -7.32 27.76 26.23
CA THR A 737 -7.54 28.21 27.60
C THR A 737 -6.73 27.36 28.56
N ALA A 738 -5.59 27.87 29.00
CA ALA A 738 -4.81 27.22 30.04
C ALA A 738 -4.05 28.25 30.88
N SER A 739 -4.19 28.17 32.20
CA SER A 739 -3.27 28.82 33.14
C SER A 739 -1.95 28.05 33.19
N PHE A 740 -0.89 28.68 33.70
CA PHE A 740 0.41 28.02 33.85
C PHE A 740 0.32 26.76 34.73
N ASP A 741 -0.49 26.79 35.80
CA ASP A 741 -0.69 25.64 36.70
C ASP A 741 -1.43 24.49 36.02
N VAL A 742 -2.36 24.79 35.11
CA VAL A 742 -3.05 23.77 34.30
C VAL A 742 -2.08 23.11 33.31
N LEU A 743 -1.16 23.88 32.71
CA LEU A 743 -0.16 23.36 31.78
C LEU A 743 0.98 22.60 32.49
N ALA A 744 1.37 22.99 33.70
CA ALA A 744 2.43 22.31 34.45
C ALA A 744 2.01 20.89 34.91
N CYS A 745 0.70 20.62 34.96
CA CYS A 745 0.13 19.31 35.30
C CYS A 745 -0.23 18.44 34.07
N SER A 746 -0.16 19.01 32.85
CA SER A 746 -0.57 18.38 31.58
C SER A 746 0.64 17.93 30.77
#